data_AF-A0A6L3F178-F1
#
_entry.id   AF-A0A6L3F178-F1
#
_cell.length_a   1.000
_cell.length_b   1.000
_cell.length_c   1.000
_cell.angle_alpha   90.00
_cell.angle_beta   90.00
_cell.angle_gamma   90.00
#
_symmetry.space_group_name_H-M   'P 1'
#
loop_
_entity.id
_entity.type
_entity.pdbx_description
1 polymer ?
#
loop_
_entity_poly.entity_id
_entity_poly.type
_entity_poly.pdbx_seq_one_letter_code
_entity_poly.pdbx_strand_id
1 'polypeptide(L)'
;MSSSERNRHALIDQMERLYLDRAWSDRDMADRVETGRENVWRIRTQVMEAKMGIPFISENGRHRIDRTAYIAHIKLTPPETLALYIGGRRLQQHTKTGQKDVASALEKLANALHKPLIAKMVHAAKVVLDQEQDERQAHNLREIMNGWMNGRRLRIKHRVPHAKKTREYMVTPLQLEPAVWGDGVYLIGYSDFHQGITTFKLSRIEHVTVTTEPIESETAFDSHAMLHHAWGIWNSDNEPVTVRLQFTPYVTPYVRETIWHPEQTIQDLPGGGCIWQAEIAEWKEMLSWVRGWGSDVEVLAPKEMKEEIVDNLRRAVKKYRLSSQVTNGETRLLQLWGKTSKNPAIFHPALYHMLDVAHVSQQLLSSRATPRWRHVLGHALNADPATLHEWLPWFIALHDIGKISVPFQAQNDAQKQRLETAKFDFGRYSIDHKELHHTIMGNMALKEMDWAKQLPRNLKNAFLEMVSGHHGKYQQLDTRKRQLQATLHEPMEWDALRQQAVTVLENCLLLNKPLTWPTPENVSAAIAALNGFTILCDWLGSDETYFKPKPDTPLLDYLSISRQKARERVESAGFFVPAISCAPAAFTELFGWQPRPLQTAIDDIPHPLLTEPTLTIIEAPTGEGKTEAALTLARRIAQAQGTDEMYIALPTTATSNAMYKRLQEHLQDRLKLPPDLVQLVHGQAFLMKDDLHITPMDNGDGEPHPALTWFEPKKKSLLAPFGVGTVDQAELAALNVKHNALRLIGLAGKVVILDEVHAYDTYMTTIIGRMLEWLAALGTSVVLLSATLPLNKRQWLAEKYSGGKAMLEHTDAYPYLLTVSGASVYTDTPAATNENKQIHLHTLHFAEEDWSSKASWLLQQAGKGGCICWIANTVERAQRTFQALLEIAPDDIDCTLLHARFPLADRQQIEEEILEKYGKDAANRPPKGIVIGTQVLEQSLDIDFDLMVSDLAPIDLLLQRIGRLHRHDRADRPDAHTEPHVFINYELDERKQLRIGKDRFYTPYI
;
A
#
# COMPACT_ATOMS: atom_id res chain seq x y z
N MET A 1 -42.67 43.20 -34.64
CA MET A 1 -42.62 44.50 -35.34
C MET A 1 -43.68 44.52 -36.43
N SER A 2 -44.59 45.49 -36.37
CA SER A 2 -45.59 45.71 -37.43
C SER A 2 -44.90 46.09 -38.76
N SER A 3 -45.55 45.91 -39.92
CA SER A 3 -44.92 46.24 -41.23
C SER A 3 -44.49 47.71 -41.32
N SER A 4 -45.20 48.59 -40.60
CA SER A 4 -44.90 50.01 -40.41
C SER A 4 -43.56 50.25 -39.69
N GLU A 5 -43.24 49.47 -38.65
CA GLU A 5 -41.98 49.64 -37.91
C GLU A 5 -40.74 49.14 -38.67
N ARG A 6 -40.88 48.07 -39.47
CA ARG A 6 -39.76 47.58 -40.31
C ARG A 6 -39.38 48.59 -41.39
N ASN A 7 -40.37 49.18 -42.06
CA ASN A 7 -40.13 50.23 -43.06
C ASN A 7 -39.47 51.47 -42.44
N ARG A 8 -39.81 51.80 -41.19
CA ARG A 8 -39.19 52.93 -40.48
C ARG A 8 -37.73 52.67 -40.09
N HIS A 9 -37.38 51.45 -39.66
CA HIS A 9 -35.98 51.10 -39.38
C HIS A 9 -35.11 51.07 -40.64
N ALA A 10 -35.60 50.50 -41.74
CA ALA A 10 -34.88 50.50 -43.01
C ALA A 10 -34.60 51.93 -43.53
N LEU A 11 -35.57 52.84 -43.36
CA LEU A 11 -35.41 54.25 -43.72
C LEU A 11 -34.34 54.95 -42.87
N ILE A 12 -34.28 54.68 -41.56
CA ILE A 12 -33.26 55.24 -40.66
C ILE A 12 -31.86 54.74 -41.05
N ASP A 13 -31.70 53.43 -41.26
CA ASP A 13 -30.41 52.84 -41.66
C ASP A 13 -29.92 53.42 -43.00
N GLN A 14 -30.84 53.64 -43.94
CA GLN A 14 -30.53 54.26 -45.24
C GLN A 14 -30.11 55.73 -45.08
N MET A 15 -30.82 56.51 -44.27
CA MET A 15 -30.46 57.89 -43.96
C MET A 15 -29.11 57.99 -43.26
N GLU A 16 -28.82 57.10 -42.31
CA GLU A 16 -27.54 57.05 -41.60
C GLU A 16 -26.35 56.83 -42.54
N ARG A 17 -26.46 55.85 -43.46
CA ARG A 17 -25.43 55.62 -44.49
C ARG A 17 -25.19 56.85 -45.36
N LEU A 18 -26.26 57.53 -45.77
CA LEU A 18 -26.15 58.72 -46.62
C LEU A 18 -25.53 59.91 -45.89
N TYR A 19 -25.86 60.11 -44.61
CA TYR A 19 -25.27 61.17 -43.79
C TYR A 19 -23.83 60.89 -43.35
N LEU A 20 -23.41 59.62 -43.30
CA LEU A 20 -22.01 59.22 -43.11
C LEU A 20 -21.15 59.50 -44.34
N ASP A 21 -21.74 59.41 -45.54
CA ASP A 21 -21.03 59.61 -46.80
C ASP A 21 -20.73 61.09 -47.07
N ARG A 22 -21.74 61.97 -46.98
CA ARG A 22 -21.59 63.42 -47.23
C ARG A 22 -22.67 64.27 -46.56
N ALA A 23 -22.57 65.60 -46.67
CA ALA A 23 -23.56 66.53 -46.13
C ALA A 23 -24.79 66.67 -47.04
N TRP A 24 -25.99 66.52 -46.45
CA TRP A 24 -27.27 66.63 -47.15
C TRP A 24 -28.15 67.69 -46.50
N SER A 25 -28.92 68.44 -47.30
CA SER A 25 -30.03 69.22 -46.77
C SER A 25 -31.22 68.29 -46.49
N ASP A 26 -32.11 68.66 -45.56
CA ASP A 26 -33.31 67.85 -45.30
C ASP A 26 -34.21 67.70 -46.54
N ARG A 27 -34.13 68.65 -47.50
CA ARG A 27 -34.84 68.57 -48.78
C ARG A 27 -34.19 67.57 -49.72
N ASP A 28 -32.88 67.67 -49.93
CA ASP A 28 -32.15 66.76 -50.83
C ASP A 28 -32.20 65.31 -50.31
N MET A 29 -32.16 65.14 -48.99
CA MET A 29 -32.30 63.84 -48.35
C MET A 29 -33.71 63.28 -48.53
N ALA A 30 -34.76 64.11 -48.37
CA ALA A 30 -36.15 63.73 -48.56
C ALA A 30 -36.43 63.22 -49.98
N ASP A 31 -35.89 63.91 -50.99
CA ASP A 31 -35.98 63.46 -52.38
C ASP A 31 -35.23 62.14 -52.59
N ARG A 32 -34.08 61.95 -51.94
CA ARG A 32 -33.24 60.75 -52.12
C ARG A 32 -33.81 59.48 -51.48
N VAL A 33 -34.51 59.61 -50.36
CA VAL A 33 -35.15 58.50 -49.63
C VAL A 33 -36.66 58.44 -49.86
N GLU A 34 -37.17 59.21 -50.82
CA GLU A 34 -38.56 59.24 -51.28
C GLU A 34 -39.57 59.45 -50.14
N THR A 35 -39.31 60.42 -49.26
CA THR A 35 -40.20 60.77 -48.14
C THR A 35 -40.38 62.28 -48.01
N GLY A 36 -41.30 62.73 -47.15
CA GLY A 36 -41.53 64.17 -46.94
C GLY A 36 -40.39 64.84 -46.16
N ARG A 37 -40.04 66.09 -46.51
CA ARG A 37 -39.02 66.90 -45.82
C ARG A 37 -39.22 66.97 -44.30
N GLU A 38 -40.45 67.17 -43.84
CA GLU A 38 -40.77 67.17 -42.41
C GLU A 38 -40.46 65.82 -41.73
N ASN A 39 -40.65 64.71 -42.45
CA ASN A 39 -40.36 63.39 -41.91
C ASN A 39 -38.85 63.14 -41.80
N VAL A 40 -38.05 63.57 -42.78
CA VAL A 40 -36.58 63.54 -42.70
C VAL A 40 -36.07 64.41 -41.56
N TRP A 41 -36.55 65.66 -41.47
CA TRP A 41 -36.16 66.58 -40.40
C TRP A 41 -36.48 66.00 -39.02
N ARG A 42 -37.69 65.45 -38.85
CA ARG A 42 -38.12 64.81 -37.61
C ARG A 42 -37.31 63.56 -37.28
N ILE A 43 -37.01 62.70 -38.28
CA ILE A 43 -36.20 61.49 -38.05
C ILE A 43 -34.78 61.89 -37.65
N ARG A 44 -34.15 62.82 -38.37
CA ARG A 44 -32.81 63.32 -38.04
C ARG A 44 -32.76 63.92 -36.63
N THR A 45 -33.61 64.90 -36.33
CA THR A 45 -33.54 65.64 -35.07
C THR A 45 -34.07 64.84 -33.87
N GLN A 46 -35.25 64.23 -33.99
CA GLN A 46 -35.90 63.61 -32.83
C GLN A 46 -35.52 62.13 -32.63
N VAL A 47 -35.08 61.44 -33.68
CA VAL A 47 -34.72 60.02 -33.60
C VAL A 47 -33.22 59.84 -33.62
N MET A 48 -32.52 60.34 -34.64
CA MET A 48 -31.08 60.11 -34.80
C MET A 48 -30.25 60.95 -33.82
N GLU A 49 -30.47 62.27 -33.75
CA GLU A 49 -29.78 63.17 -32.82
C GLU A 49 -30.26 62.94 -31.37
N ALA A 50 -31.56 63.13 -31.09
CA ALA A 50 -32.05 63.13 -29.71
C ALA A 50 -32.18 61.75 -29.04
N LYS A 51 -32.60 60.71 -29.78
CA LYS A 51 -32.82 59.37 -29.19
C LYS A 51 -31.63 58.42 -29.37
N MET A 52 -30.98 58.44 -30.53
CA MET A 52 -29.85 57.56 -30.84
C MET A 52 -28.49 58.21 -30.52
N GLY A 53 -28.45 59.50 -30.16
CA GLY A 53 -27.22 60.19 -29.77
C GLY A 53 -26.21 60.36 -30.90
N ILE A 54 -26.65 60.31 -32.16
CA ILE A 54 -25.77 60.43 -33.31
C ILE A 54 -25.32 61.90 -33.45
N PRO A 55 -24.00 62.20 -33.46
CA PRO A 55 -23.50 63.56 -33.55
C PRO A 55 -23.54 64.05 -34.99
N PHE A 56 -24.22 65.18 -35.21
CA PHE A 56 -24.30 65.84 -36.53
C PHE A 56 -23.56 67.17 -36.54
N ILE A 57 -22.85 67.43 -37.65
CA ILE A 57 -22.27 68.73 -37.98
C ILE A 57 -23.20 69.40 -38.98
N SER A 58 -23.58 70.65 -38.69
CA SER A 58 -24.51 71.43 -39.50
C SER A 58 -23.84 72.69 -40.03
N GLU A 59 -23.74 72.82 -41.35
CA GLU A 59 -23.18 74.00 -42.02
C GLU A 59 -24.11 74.42 -43.18
N ASN A 60 -24.52 75.69 -43.20
CA ASN A 60 -25.37 76.27 -44.26
C ASN A 60 -26.65 75.46 -44.59
N GLY A 61 -27.29 74.88 -43.58
CA GLY A 61 -28.53 74.10 -43.75
C GLY A 61 -28.33 72.69 -44.33
N ARG A 62 -27.08 72.20 -44.36
CA ARG A 62 -26.74 70.81 -44.67
C ARG A 62 -26.15 70.11 -43.44
N HIS A 63 -26.44 68.83 -43.30
CA HIS A 63 -26.14 68.02 -42.14
C HIS A 63 -25.33 66.79 -42.55
N ARG A 64 -24.29 66.43 -41.78
CA ARG A 64 -23.53 65.18 -41.90
C ARG A 64 -23.19 64.62 -40.53
N ILE A 65 -22.93 63.32 -40.44
CA ILE A 65 -22.51 62.69 -39.18
C ILE A 65 -21.02 62.99 -38.93
N ASP A 66 -20.69 63.38 -37.69
CA ASP A 66 -19.30 63.57 -37.24
C ASP A 66 -18.64 62.21 -37.03
N ARG A 67 -17.83 61.75 -38.00
CA ARG A 67 -17.13 60.46 -37.92
C ARG A 67 -16.18 60.34 -36.73
N THR A 68 -15.63 61.44 -36.22
CA THR A 68 -14.70 61.42 -35.08
C THR A 68 -15.41 61.31 -33.73
N ALA A 69 -16.63 61.86 -33.61
CA ALA A 69 -17.46 61.73 -32.42
C ALA A 69 -18.42 60.51 -32.49
N TYR A 70 -18.59 59.90 -33.67
CA TYR A 70 -19.45 58.75 -33.88
C TYR A 70 -18.81 57.46 -33.35
N ILE A 71 -19.03 57.14 -32.08
CA ILE A 71 -18.74 55.81 -31.54
C ILE A 71 -19.79 54.86 -32.12
N ALA A 72 -19.38 53.99 -33.04
CA ALA A 72 -20.26 53.03 -33.68
C ALA A 72 -21.05 52.23 -32.62
N HIS A 73 -22.38 52.35 -32.62
CA HIS A 73 -23.23 51.39 -31.94
C HIS A 73 -23.16 50.07 -32.72
N ILE A 74 -22.14 49.26 -32.46
CA ILE A 74 -21.98 47.94 -33.09
C ILE A 74 -23.12 47.05 -32.62
N LYS A 75 -24.13 46.85 -33.48
CA LYS A 75 -25.19 45.87 -33.25
C LYS A 75 -24.66 44.49 -33.63
N LEU A 76 -24.20 43.73 -32.63
CA LEU A 76 -23.76 42.35 -32.82
C LEU A 76 -24.97 41.42 -32.81
N THR A 77 -25.03 40.52 -33.78
CA THR A 77 -25.92 39.36 -33.73
C THR A 77 -25.44 38.36 -32.67
N PRO A 78 -26.30 37.43 -32.19
CA PRO A 78 -25.86 36.41 -31.24
C PRO A 78 -24.67 35.55 -31.72
N PRO A 79 -24.57 35.12 -33.00
CA PRO A 79 -23.38 34.41 -33.50
C PRO A 79 -22.11 35.26 -33.49
N GLU A 80 -22.18 36.54 -33.87
CA GLU A 80 -21.04 37.46 -33.85
C GLU A 80 -20.58 37.76 -32.42
N THR A 81 -21.54 37.91 -31.48
CA THR A 81 -21.28 38.05 -30.04
C THR A 81 -20.52 36.83 -29.51
N LEU A 82 -20.94 35.61 -29.89
CA LEU A 82 -20.26 34.38 -29.50
C LEU A 82 -18.85 34.27 -30.11
N ALA A 83 -18.69 34.63 -31.38
CA ALA A 83 -17.39 34.63 -32.05
C ALA A 83 -16.38 35.58 -31.37
N LEU A 84 -16.82 36.80 -31.06
CA LEU A 84 -16.00 37.78 -30.32
C LEU A 84 -15.72 37.32 -28.88
N TYR A 85 -16.68 36.68 -28.22
CA TYR A 85 -16.45 36.07 -26.91
C TYR A 85 -15.38 34.98 -26.95
N ILE A 86 -15.45 34.05 -27.92
CA ILE A 86 -14.45 33.00 -28.10
C ILE A 86 -13.08 33.60 -28.45
N GLY A 87 -13.04 34.60 -29.34
CA GLY A 87 -11.84 35.34 -29.69
C GLY A 87 -11.18 36.00 -28.47
N GLY A 88 -11.97 36.70 -27.64
CA GLY A 88 -11.48 37.31 -26.40
C GLY A 88 -10.99 36.30 -25.36
N ARG A 89 -11.67 35.14 -25.24
CA ARG A 89 -11.21 34.05 -24.37
C ARG A 89 -9.90 33.42 -24.86
N ARG A 90 -9.74 33.23 -26.17
CA ARG A 90 -8.47 32.78 -26.76
C ARG A 90 -7.37 33.80 -26.50
N LEU A 91 -7.63 35.08 -26.74
CA LEU A 91 -6.69 36.17 -26.46
C LEU A 91 -6.22 36.15 -24.99
N GLN A 92 -7.14 36.00 -24.04
CA GLN A 92 -6.78 35.86 -22.62
C GLN A 92 -5.93 34.61 -22.33
N GLN A 93 -6.25 33.46 -22.92
CA GLN A 93 -5.52 32.21 -22.69
C GLN A 93 -4.10 32.23 -23.28
N HIS A 94 -3.92 32.91 -24.42
CA HIS A 94 -2.63 33.06 -25.11
C HIS A 94 -1.79 34.21 -24.54
N THR A 95 -2.37 35.14 -23.80
CA THR A 95 -1.62 36.22 -23.12
C THR A 95 -1.09 35.70 -21.79
N LYS A 96 0.24 35.46 -21.73
CA LYS A 96 0.97 34.95 -20.55
C LYS A 96 1.71 36.00 -19.74
N THR A 97 1.62 37.27 -20.14
CA THR A 97 2.20 38.41 -19.44
C THR A 97 1.14 39.46 -19.19
N GLY A 98 1.31 40.24 -18.12
CA GLY A 98 0.45 41.36 -17.82
C GLY A 98 0.54 42.43 -18.91
N GLN A 99 -0.49 42.53 -19.75
CA GLN A 99 -0.57 43.53 -20.82
C GLN A 99 -1.82 44.39 -20.64
N LYS A 100 -1.60 45.65 -20.23
CA LYS A 100 -2.67 46.63 -19.98
C LYS A 100 -3.53 46.88 -21.22
N ASP A 101 -2.90 46.93 -22.39
CA ASP A 101 -3.58 47.18 -23.67
C ASP A 101 -4.55 46.03 -24.03
N VAL A 102 -4.14 44.78 -23.76
CA VAL A 102 -4.98 43.57 -23.95
C VAL A 102 -6.14 43.54 -22.96
N ALA A 103 -5.90 43.82 -21.68
CA ALA A 103 -6.96 43.89 -20.68
C ALA A 103 -8.01 44.96 -21.01
N SER A 104 -7.56 46.16 -21.41
CA SER A 104 -8.44 47.23 -21.88
C SER A 104 -9.22 46.81 -23.13
N ALA A 105 -8.61 46.08 -24.07
CA ALA A 105 -9.32 45.54 -25.23
C ALA A 105 -10.42 44.54 -24.83
N LEU A 106 -10.15 43.64 -23.87
CA LEU A 106 -11.13 42.70 -23.35
C LEU A 106 -12.27 43.40 -22.59
N GLU A 107 -11.99 44.46 -21.82
CA GLU A 107 -13.02 45.28 -21.17
C GLU A 107 -13.90 46.03 -22.18
N LYS A 108 -13.29 46.61 -23.23
CA LYS A 108 -14.03 47.25 -24.32
C LYS A 108 -14.89 46.26 -25.08
N LEU A 109 -14.40 45.04 -25.33
CA LEU A 109 -15.19 43.95 -25.87
C LEU A 109 -16.35 43.58 -24.93
N ALA A 110 -16.11 43.50 -23.61
CA ALA A 110 -17.16 43.21 -22.64
C ALA A 110 -18.34 44.19 -22.74
N ASN A 111 -18.06 45.48 -22.99
CA ASN A 111 -19.09 46.51 -23.16
C ASN A 111 -19.90 46.38 -24.45
N ALA A 112 -19.38 45.67 -25.46
CA ALA A 112 -20.09 45.39 -26.70
C ALA A 112 -20.92 44.07 -26.63
N LEU A 113 -20.71 43.22 -25.62
CA LEU A 113 -21.39 41.92 -25.48
C LEU A 113 -22.66 42.01 -24.60
N HIS A 114 -23.59 41.07 -24.79
CA HIS A 114 -24.79 40.95 -23.95
C HIS A 114 -24.52 40.17 -22.64
N LYS A 115 -25.33 40.43 -21.60
CA LYS A 115 -25.33 39.61 -20.37
C LYS A 115 -25.72 38.15 -20.72
N PRO A 116 -25.06 37.12 -20.17
CA PRO A 116 -24.10 37.13 -19.05
C PRO A 116 -22.62 37.19 -19.45
N LEU A 117 -22.29 37.32 -20.73
CA LEU A 117 -20.90 37.21 -21.24
C LEU A 117 -20.00 38.35 -20.76
N ILE A 118 -20.58 39.51 -20.45
CA ILE A 118 -19.88 40.69 -19.90
C ILE A 118 -19.03 40.32 -18.68
N ALA A 119 -19.63 39.68 -17.67
CA ALA A 119 -18.94 39.37 -16.42
C ALA A 119 -17.76 38.42 -16.64
N LYS A 120 -17.91 37.46 -17.56
CA LYS A 120 -16.84 36.52 -17.93
C LYS A 120 -15.69 37.22 -18.65
N MET A 121 -15.99 38.23 -19.48
CA MET A 121 -14.97 38.97 -20.22
C MET A 121 -14.24 39.99 -19.33
N VAL A 122 -14.93 40.65 -18.40
CA VAL A 122 -14.32 41.50 -17.37
C VAL A 122 -13.39 40.66 -16.47
N HIS A 123 -13.83 39.46 -16.09
CA HIS A 123 -12.96 38.55 -15.34
C HIS A 123 -11.74 38.13 -16.16
N ALA A 124 -11.90 37.84 -17.47
CA ALA A 124 -10.79 37.54 -18.36
C ALA A 124 -9.77 38.70 -18.44
N ALA A 125 -10.24 39.96 -18.49
CA ALA A 125 -9.37 41.13 -18.45
C ALA A 125 -8.59 41.23 -17.13
N LYS A 126 -9.25 41.00 -15.99
CA LYS A 126 -8.59 40.96 -14.68
C LYS A 126 -7.48 39.90 -14.62
N VAL A 127 -7.75 38.69 -15.12
CA VAL A 127 -6.76 37.59 -15.15
C VAL A 127 -5.53 37.96 -16.00
N VAL A 128 -5.68 38.80 -17.03
CA VAL A 128 -4.52 39.32 -17.77
C VAL A 128 -3.74 40.33 -16.93
N LEU A 129 -4.43 41.26 -16.24
CA LEU A 129 -3.76 42.27 -15.41
C LEU A 129 -2.98 41.69 -14.22
N ASP A 130 -3.49 40.61 -13.62
CA ASP A 130 -2.89 39.95 -12.45
C ASP A 130 -1.59 39.18 -12.79
N GLN A 131 -1.23 39.03 -14.06
CA GLN A 131 0.01 38.38 -14.50
C GLN A 131 1.22 39.33 -14.43
N GLU A 132 2.43 38.76 -14.37
CA GLU A 132 3.69 39.50 -14.34
C GLU A 132 3.86 40.35 -15.62
N GLN A 133 4.12 41.64 -15.46
CA GLN A 133 4.18 42.60 -16.56
C GLN A 133 5.53 42.49 -17.30
N ASP A 134 5.51 42.29 -18.61
CA ASP A 134 6.70 42.42 -19.47
C ASP A 134 6.65 43.77 -20.20
N GLU A 135 7.08 44.82 -19.51
CA GLU A 135 7.04 46.20 -20.02
C GLU A 135 7.84 46.36 -21.32
N ARG A 136 8.91 45.58 -21.47
CA ARG A 136 9.77 45.58 -22.66
C ARG A 136 9.03 45.04 -23.88
N GLN A 137 8.36 43.89 -23.77
CA GLN A 137 7.57 43.37 -24.89
C GLN A 137 6.41 44.28 -25.25
N ALA A 138 5.72 44.86 -24.27
CA ALA A 138 4.65 45.82 -24.51
C ALA A 138 5.16 47.07 -25.25
N HIS A 139 6.33 47.58 -24.85
CA HIS A 139 6.98 48.70 -25.56
C HIS A 139 7.38 48.33 -26.99
N ASN A 140 8.07 47.20 -27.18
CA ASN A 140 8.50 46.75 -28.51
C ASN A 140 7.32 46.54 -29.46
N LEU A 141 6.21 45.95 -28.98
CA LEU A 141 5.00 45.78 -29.78
C LEU A 141 4.41 47.13 -30.20
N ARG A 142 4.32 48.11 -29.28
CA ARG A 142 3.85 49.46 -29.61
C ARG A 142 4.72 50.14 -30.66
N GLU A 143 6.05 50.04 -30.54
CA GLU A 143 6.98 50.60 -31.52
C GLU A 143 6.86 49.93 -32.90
N ILE A 144 6.71 48.59 -32.94
CA ILE A 144 6.47 47.85 -34.20
C ILE A 144 5.17 48.33 -34.85
N MET A 145 4.07 48.43 -34.08
CA MET A 145 2.80 48.93 -34.61
C MET A 145 2.91 50.38 -35.08
N ASN A 146 3.60 51.24 -34.31
CA ASN A 146 3.82 52.63 -34.70
C ASN A 146 4.61 52.73 -36.01
N GLY A 147 5.68 51.95 -36.18
CA GLY A 147 6.44 51.94 -37.43
C GLY A 147 5.61 51.39 -38.59
N TRP A 148 4.87 50.31 -38.39
CA TRP A 148 4.03 49.71 -39.42
C TRP A 148 2.89 50.65 -39.87
N MET A 149 2.14 51.24 -38.94
CA MET A 149 1.03 52.17 -39.25
C MET A 149 1.50 53.45 -39.92
N ASN A 150 2.70 53.93 -39.60
CA ASN A 150 3.26 55.17 -40.16
C ASN A 150 4.14 54.91 -41.40
N GLY A 151 4.15 53.68 -41.94
CA GLY A 151 4.91 53.34 -43.14
C GLY A 151 6.42 53.53 -42.99
N ARG A 152 6.99 53.18 -41.83
CA ARG A 152 8.42 53.32 -41.50
C ARG A 152 9.11 51.98 -41.33
N ARG A 153 10.39 51.94 -41.70
CA ARG A 153 11.26 50.79 -41.45
C ARG A 153 11.61 50.67 -39.97
N LEU A 154 11.93 49.46 -39.53
CA LEU A 154 12.23 49.14 -38.13
C LEU A 154 13.68 48.66 -38.02
N ARG A 155 14.40 49.20 -37.04
CA ARG A 155 15.66 48.63 -36.57
C ARG A 155 15.37 47.74 -35.36
N ILE A 156 15.60 46.44 -35.48
CA ILE A 156 15.31 45.47 -34.40
C ILE A 156 16.57 44.79 -33.91
N LYS A 157 16.73 44.67 -32.59
CA LYS A 157 17.75 43.81 -31.96
C LYS A 157 17.10 42.49 -31.59
N HIS A 158 17.42 41.42 -32.31
CA HIS A 158 16.79 40.12 -32.16
C HIS A 158 17.80 39.05 -31.71
N ARG A 159 17.43 38.30 -30.67
CA ARG A 159 18.25 37.23 -30.10
C ARG A 159 18.19 35.99 -30.97
N VAL A 160 19.35 35.50 -31.40
CA VAL A 160 19.46 34.32 -32.26
C VAL A 160 19.23 33.04 -31.42
N PRO A 161 18.39 32.10 -31.87
CA PRO A 161 18.22 30.80 -31.21
C PRO A 161 19.56 30.06 -31.06
N HIS A 162 19.80 29.44 -29.91
CA HIS A 162 21.00 28.64 -29.60
C HIS A 162 22.34 29.40 -29.59
N ALA A 163 22.35 30.72 -29.83
CA ALA A 163 23.53 31.58 -29.64
C ALA A 163 23.27 32.60 -28.53
N LYS A 164 24.27 32.88 -27.68
CA LYS A 164 24.21 34.00 -26.71
C LYS A 164 24.46 35.37 -27.36
N LYS A 165 24.23 35.49 -28.67
CA LYS A 165 24.50 36.71 -29.44
C LYS A 165 23.18 37.32 -29.92
N THR A 166 23.00 38.60 -29.65
CA THR A 166 21.96 39.44 -30.24
C THR A 166 22.51 40.03 -31.53
N ARG A 167 21.68 40.09 -32.58
CA ARG A 167 22.00 40.75 -33.84
C ARG A 167 20.99 41.85 -34.13
N GLU A 168 21.45 42.87 -34.84
CA GLU A 168 20.61 43.97 -35.26
C GLU A 168 20.22 43.79 -36.73
N TYR A 169 18.96 44.05 -37.05
CA TYR A 169 18.38 43.88 -38.36
C TYR A 169 17.65 45.15 -38.77
N MET A 170 17.78 45.53 -40.04
CA MET A 170 16.89 46.50 -40.68
C MET A 170 15.74 45.72 -41.32
N VAL A 171 14.51 46.01 -40.90
CA VAL A 171 13.33 45.24 -41.27
C VAL A 171 12.24 46.16 -41.77
N THR A 172 11.71 45.84 -42.95
CA THR A 172 10.46 46.41 -43.44
C THR A 172 9.31 45.56 -42.91
N PRO A 173 8.50 46.05 -41.94
CA PRO A 173 7.41 45.26 -41.37
C PRO A 173 6.32 45.03 -42.41
N LEU A 174 5.90 43.78 -42.57
CA LEU A 174 4.84 43.39 -43.51
C LEU A 174 3.57 42.96 -42.75
N GLN A 175 3.71 42.11 -41.73
CA GLN A 175 2.57 41.56 -40.97
C GLN A 175 2.98 41.07 -39.58
N LEU A 176 2.03 41.10 -38.64
CA LEU A 176 2.12 40.39 -37.37
C LEU A 176 1.29 39.11 -37.44
N GLU A 177 1.93 37.96 -37.25
CA GLU A 177 1.32 36.65 -37.41
C GLU A 177 1.35 35.86 -36.08
N PRO A 178 0.19 35.45 -35.54
CA PRO A 178 0.14 34.54 -34.41
C PRO A 178 0.50 33.11 -34.85
N ALA A 179 1.26 32.39 -34.04
CA ALA A 179 1.58 31.00 -34.32
C ALA A 179 0.34 30.10 -34.25
N VAL A 180 0.19 29.23 -35.25
CA VAL A 180 -0.79 28.13 -35.23
C VAL A 180 -0.53 27.20 -34.04
N TRP A 181 0.75 26.91 -33.78
CA TRP A 181 1.20 26.08 -32.67
C TRP A 181 1.92 26.91 -31.61
N GLY A 182 1.28 27.08 -30.44
CA GLY A 182 1.84 27.79 -29.29
C GLY A 182 1.22 29.18 -29.07
N ASP A 183 1.88 30.00 -28.26
CA ASP A 183 1.43 31.34 -27.84
C ASP A 183 2.29 32.48 -28.39
N GLY A 184 3.20 32.17 -29.32
CA GLY A 184 4.11 33.15 -29.90
C GLY A 184 3.47 34.00 -31.00
N VAL A 185 3.77 35.29 -31.01
CA VAL A 185 3.49 36.19 -32.14
C VAL A 185 4.81 36.49 -32.85
N TYR A 186 4.76 36.53 -34.19
CA TYR A 186 5.92 36.77 -35.05
C TYR A 186 5.70 38.01 -35.91
N LEU A 187 6.75 38.79 -36.09
CA LEU A 187 6.83 39.83 -37.11
C LEU A 187 7.34 39.18 -38.40
N ILE A 188 6.53 39.20 -39.44
CA ILE A 188 6.95 38.91 -40.81
C ILE A 188 7.42 40.23 -41.44
N GLY A 189 8.65 40.24 -41.95
CA GLY A 189 9.19 41.42 -42.61
C GLY A 189 10.33 41.09 -43.56
N TYR A 190 10.55 41.97 -44.52
CA TYR A 190 11.72 41.90 -45.39
C TYR A 190 12.95 42.37 -44.61
N SER A 191 13.98 41.52 -44.53
CA SER A 191 15.22 41.81 -43.81
C SER A 191 16.38 42.00 -44.78
N ASP A 192 17.04 43.15 -44.70
CA ASP A 192 18.22 43.45 -45.54
C ASP A 192 19.37 42.47 -45.30
N PHE A 193 19.45 41.92 -44.08
CA PHE A 193 20.47 40.94 -43.75
C PHE A 193 20.24 39.60 -44.44
N HIS A 194 18.98 39.15 -44.50
CA HIS A 194 18.61 37.90 -45.13
C HIS A 194 18.32 38.05 -46.63
N GLN A 195 18.24 39.29 -47.13
CA GLN A 195 17.87 39.63 -48.50
C GLN A 195 16.54 38.98 -48.91
N GLY A 196 15.59 38.88 -47.97
CA GLY A 196 14.33 38.15 -48.16
C GLY A 196 13.33 38.37 -47.03
N ILE A 197 12.14 37.82 -47.21
CA ILE A 197 11.08 37.81 -46.19
C ILE A 197 11.46 36.81 -45.10
N THR A 198 11.40 37.23 -43.84
CA THR A 198 11.81 36.40 -42.69
C THR A 198 10.89 36.65 -41.50
N THR A 199 10.78 35.66 -40.63
CA THR A 199 9.96 35.72 -39.41
C THR A 199 10.83 36.00 -38.18
N PHE A 200 10.40 36.95 -37.34
CA PHE A 200 11.06 37.33 -36.10
C PHE A 200 10.11 37.12 -34.92
N LYS A 201 10.47 36.25 -33.97
CA LYS A 201 9.61 36.00 -32.80
C LYS A 201 9.64 37.21 -31.87
N LEU A 202 8.48 37.81 -31.57
CA LEU A 202 8.40 39.05 -30.79
C LEU A 202 9.10 38.95 -29.42
N SER A 203 8.92 37.82 -28.72
CA SER A 203 9.55 37.60 -27.41
C SER A 203 11.08 37.48 -27.44
N ARG A 204 11.69 37.40 -28.63
CA ARG A 204 13.15 37.40 -28.82
C ARG A 204 13.68 38.76 -29.28
N ILE A 205 12.82 39.74 -29.53
CA ILE A 205 13.23 41.11 -29.84
C ILE A 205 13.52 41.83 -28.51
N GLU A 206 14.78 42.23 -28.33
CA GLU A 206 15.23 42.93 -27.13
C GLU A 206 14.91 44.43 -27.20
N HIS A 207 15.00 45.02 -28.41
CA HIS A 207 14.77 46.45 -28.62
C HIS A 207 14.29 46.71 -30.05
N VAL A 208 13.38 47.68 -30.20
CA VAL A 208 12.88 48.17 -31.50
C VAL A 208 13.11 49.66 -31.57
N THR A 209 13.47 50.16 -32.75
CA THR A 209 13.53 51.60 -33.02
C THR A 209 12.89 51.85 -34.38
N VAL A 210 11.85 52.68 -34.40
CA VAL A 210 11.23 53.18 -35.64
C VAL A 210 12.21 54.15 -36.29
N THR A 211 12.56 53.90 -37.55
CA THR A 211 13.49 54.78 -38.27
C THR A 211 12.73 55.88 -39.02
N THR A 212 13.46 56.88 -39.50
CA THR A 212 12.91 57.92 -40.38
C THR A 212 12.79 57.46 -41.83
N GLU A 213 13.30 56.27 -42.18
CA GLU A 213 13.25 55.73 -43.55
C GLU A 213 11.81 55.27 -43.87
N PRO A 214 11.18 55.80 -44.94
CA PRO A 214 9.88 55.32 -45.39
C PRO A 214 9.98 53.93 -46.04
N ILE A 215 8.87 53.21 -46.07
CA ILE A 215 8.75 51.95 -46.83
C ILE A 215 8.57 52.31 -48.32
N GLU A 216 9.51 51.90 -49.18
CA GLU A 216 9.61 52.41 -50.57
C GLU A 216 8.59 51.82 -51.57
N SER A 217 7.84 50.77 -51.22
CA SER A 217 6.59 50.41 -51.93
C SER A 217 5.74 49.42 -51.13
N GLU A 218 4.42 49.50 -51.23
CA GLU A 218 3.50 48.42 -50.86
C GLU A 218 3.67 47.24 -51.82
N THR A 219 4.66 46.38 -51.58
CA THR A 219 4.67 45.06 -52.20
C THR A 219 3.40 44.32 -51.78
N ALA A 220 2.61 43.83 -52.74
CA ALA A 220 1.47 42.96 -52.47
C ALA A 220 1.97 41.67 -51.81
N PHE A 221 2.04 41.68 -50.48
CA PHE A 221 2.44 40.54 -49.67
C PHE A 221 1.18 39.75 -49.28
N ASP A 222 1.13 38.48 -49.66
CA ASP A 222 0.08 37.55 -49.27
C ASP A 222 0.64 36.54 -48.27
N SER A 223 0.27 36.71 -46.99
CA SER A 223 0.67 35.80 -45.92
C SER A 223 0.08 34.40 -46.08
N HIS A 224 -1.11 34.28 -46.67
CA HIS A 224 -1.77 33.00 -46.87
C HIS A 224 -1.04 32.18 -47.94
N ALA A 225 -0.61 32.83 -49.02
CA ALA A 225 0.22 32.17 -50.04
C ALA A 225 1.59 31.74 -49.48
N MET A 226 2.21 32.57 -48.63
CA MET A 226 3.50 32.24 -48.02
C MET A 226 3.41 31.04 -47.05
N LEU A 227 2.36 30.95 -46.24
CA LEU A 227 2.21 29.95 -45.19
C LEU A 227 1.45 28.69 -45.62
N HIS A 228 1.07 28.58 -46.90
CA HIS A 228 0.23 27.50 -47.40
C HIS A 228 0.79 26.09 -47.12
N HIS A 229 2.11 25.92 -47.27
CA HIS A 229 2.83 24.67 -47.01
C HIS A 229 3.58 24.67 -45.66
N ALA A 230 3.39 25.70 -44.83
CA ALA A 230 4.05 25.81 -43.54
C ALA A 230 3.26 25.03 -42.47
N TRP A 231 3.96 24.23 -41.65
CA TRP A 231 3.30 23.57 -40.53
C TRP A 231 2.85 24.58 -39.47
N GLY A 232 3.68 25.57 -39.14
CA GLY A 232 3.35 26.69 -38.26
C GLY A 232 3.71 28.02 -38.89
N ILE A 233 4.87 28.58 -38.53
CA ILE A 233 5.36 29.87 -39.07
C ILE A 233 6.69 29.69 -39.82
N TRP A 234 7.29 28.49 -39.75
CA TRP A 234 8.56 28.24 -40.41
C TRP A 234 8.30 27.94 -41.87
N ASN A 235 8.69 28.89 -42.71
CA ASN A 235 8.72 28.71 -44.16
C ASN A 235 10.17 28.74 -44.64
N SER A 236 10.46 27.96 -45.67
CA SER A 236 11.78 27.91 -46.31
C SER A 236 11.61 27.95 -47.82
N ASP A 237 12.63 28.44 -48.54
CA ASP A 237 12.61 28.45 -50.02
C ASP A 237 12.79 27.04 -50.64
N ASN A 238 12.80 25.98 -49.81
CA ASN A 238 12.89 24.60 -50.29
C ASN A 238 11.53 24.12 -50.82
N GLU A 239 11.56 23.21 -51.79
CA GLU A 239 10.34 22.55 -52.27
C GLU A 239 9.66 21.77 -51.11
N PRO A 240 8.32 21.84 -50.99
CA PRO A 240 7.57 21.06 -50.02
C PRO A 240 7.86 19.57 -50.13
N VAL A 241 7.93 18.91 -48.99
CA VAL A 241 8.17 17.47 -48.89
C VAL A 241 6.92 16.78 -48.38
N THR A 242 6.56 15.66 -49.00
CA THR A 242 5.45 14.82 -48.54
C THR A 242 5.78 14.19 -47.19
N VAL A 243 5.08 14.60 -46.14
CA VAL A 243 5.13 13.98 -44.81
C VAL A 243 4.03 12.93 -44.73
N ARG A 244 4.37 11.70 -44.34
CA ARG A 244 3.42 10.59 -44.15
C ARG A 244 3.60 9.97 -42.77
N LEU A 245 2.53 9.95 -41.99
CA LEU A 245 2.50 9.46 -40.61
C LEU A 245 1.41 8.40 -40.46
N GLN A 246 1.74 7.29 -39.82
CA GLN A 246 0.77 6.24 -39.48
C GLN A 246 0.42 6.31 -38.00
N PHE A 247 -0.88 6.30 -37.70
CA PHE A 247 -1.41 6.37 -36.34
C PHE A 247 -2.10 5.07 -35.92
N THR A 248 -2.02 4.76 -34.63
CA THR A 248 -2.69 3.57 -34.03
C THR A 248 -4.21 3.79 -33.90
N PRO A 249 -5.00 2.71 -33.78
CA PRO A 249 -6.46 2.82 -33.63
C PRO A 249 -6.91 3.64 -32.43
N TYR A 250 -6.11 3.68 -31.37
CA TYR A 250 -6.41 4.40 -30.14
C TYR A 250 -6.49 5.92 -30.36
N VAL A 251 -5.62 6.47 -31.21
CA VAL A 251 -5.53 7.92 -31.43
C VAL A 251 -6.20 8.41 -32.72
N THR A 252 -6.54 7.51 -33.64
CA THR A 252 -7.24 7.84 -34.90
C THR A 252 -8.43 8.79 -34.73
N PRO A 253 -9.33 8.63 -33.72
CA PRO A 253 -10.44 9.56 -33.53
C PRO A 253 -9.99 11.01 -33.30
N TYR A 254 -8.99 11.21 -32.42
CA TYR A 254 -8.47 12.55 -32.10
C TYR A 254 -7.76 13.21 -33.28
N VAL A 255 -7.06 12.43 -34.11
CA VAL A 255 -6.42 12.95 -35.33
C VAL A 255 -7.46 13.49 -36.31
N ARG A 256 -8.65 12.88 -36.37
CA ARG A 256 -9.75 13.29 -37.26
C ARG A 256 -10.55 14.48 -36.77
N GLU A 257 -10.59 14.71 -35.45
CA GLU A 257 -11.34 15.83 -34.86
C GLU A 257 -10.80 17.20 -35.28
N THR A 258 -9.56 17.27 -35.77
CA THR A 258 -8.87 18.52 -36.09
C THR A 258 -8.30 18.51 -37.51
N ILE A 259 -8.45 19.63 -38.22
CA ILE A 259 -7.68 19.91 -39.44
C ILE A 259 -6.35 20.53 -39.00
N TRP A 260 -5.29 19.73 -39.02
CA TRP A 260 -3.93 20.10 -38.62
C TRP A 260 -3.18 20.85 -39.72
N HIS A 261 -3.43 20.52 -40.99
CA HIS A 261 -2.84 21.22 -42.14
C HIS A 261 -3.90 21.38 -43.26
N PRO A 262 -3.92 22.50 -44.00
CA PRO A 262 -4.89 22.71 -45.08
C PRO A 262 -4.87 21.62 -46.16
N GLU A 263 -3.67 21.12 -46.49
CA GLU A 263 -3.47 20.06 -47.49
C GLU A 263 -3.48 18.64 -46.91
N GLN A 264 -3.96 18.46 -45.67
CA GLN A 264 -3.95 17.13 -45.07
C GLN A 264 -4.91 16.16 -45.76
N THR A 265 -4.47 14.92 -45.91
CA THR A 265 -5.27 13.78 -46.32
C THR A 265 -5.17 12.68 -45.27
N ILE A 266 -6.28 12.01 -44.98
CA ILE A 266 -6.34 10.92 -44.00
C ILE A 266 -6.91 9.69 -44.70
N GLN A 267 -6.13 8.61 -44.70
CA GLN A 267 -6.51 7.32 -45.26
C GLN A 267 -6.65 6.28 -44.15
N ASP A 268 -7.76 5.54 -44.15
CA ASP A 268 -8.03 4.53 -43.13
C ASP A 268 -7.35 3.19 -43.40
N LEU A 269 -6.93 2.52 -42.33
CA LEU A 269 -6.31 1.20 -42.38
C LEU A 269 -7.29 0.12 -41.87
N PRO A 270 -7.24 -1.13 -42.41
CA PRO A 270 -8.15 -2.22 -42.02
C PRO A 270 -8.13 -2.58 -40.53
N GLY A 271 -7.08 -2.22 -39.78
CA GLY A 271 -6.94 -2.45 -38.35
C GLY A 271 -7.48 -1.33 -37.45
N GLY A 272 -8.14 -0.30 -37.99
CA GLY A 272 -8.67 0.84 -37.24
C GLY A 272 -7.70 2.04 -37.08
N GLY A 273 -6.45 1.89 -37.54
CA GLY A 273 -5.48 2.99 -37.64
C GLY A 273 -5.75 3.90 -38.85
N CYS A 274 -4.97 4.97 -39.00
CA CYS A 274 -4.99 5.81 -40.20
C CYS A 274 -3.60 6.27 -40.64
N ILE A 275 -3.47 6.67 -41.90
CA ILE A 275 -2.32 7.36 -42.46
C ILE A 275 -2.70 8.82 -42.70
N TRP A 276 -1.99 9.73 -42.05
CA TRP A 276 -2.08 11.16 -42.29
C TRP A 276 -0.97 11.59 -43.26
N GLN A 277 -1.28 12.45 -44.23
CA GLN A 277 -0.33 12.93 -45.23
C GLN A 277 -0.57 14.39 -45.63
N ALA A 278 0.49 15.18 -45.78
CA ALA A 278 0.46 16.54 -46.33
C ALA A 278 1.81 16.94 -46.96
N GLU A 279 1.82 17.97 -47.81
CA GLU A 279 3.04 18.61 -48.32
C GLU A 279 3.51 19.71 -47.37
N ILE A 280 4.73 19.58 -46.84
CA ILE A 280 5.25 20.45 -45.78
C ILE A 280 6.62 21.03 -46.20
N ALA A 281 6.74 22.36 -46.19
CA ALA A 281 7.96 23.08 -46.56
C ALA A 281 9.11 22.90 -45.55
N GLU A 282 8.81 22.84 -44.24
CA GLU A 282 9.81 22.64 -43.19
C GLU A 282 9.27 21.68 -42.09
N TRP A 283 9.48 20.39 -42.31
CA TRP A 283 8.98 19.34 -41.41
C TRP A 283 9.64 19.34 -40.03
N LYS A 284 10.79 20.02 -39.82
CA LYS A 284 11.44 20.06 -38.51
C LYS A 284 10.58 20.72 -37.44
N GLU A 285 9.69 21.64 -37.84
CA GLU A 285 8.71 22.27 -36.93
C GLU A 285 7.71 21.23 -36.37
N MET A 286 7.45 20.14 -37.11
CA MET A 286 6.54 19.06 -36.71
C MET A 286 7.11 18.11 -35.65
N LEU A 287 8.43 18.10 -35.44
CA LEU A 287 9.10 17.08 -34.62
C LEU A 287 8.56 17.03 -33.18
N SER A 288 8.22 18.18 -32.58
CA SER A 288 7.61 18.22 -31.23
C SER A 288 6.20 17.66 -31.21
N TRP A 289 5.43 17.89 -32.26
CA TRP A 289 4.06 17.39 -32.37
C TRP A 289 4.05 15.87 -32.54
N VAL A 290 4.88 15.33 -33.45
CA VAL A 290 5.04 13.88 -33.62
C VAL A 290 5.49 13.21 -32.32
N ARG A 291 6.47 13.79 -31.60
CA ARG A 291 6.87 13.25 -30.28
C ARG A 291 5.77 13.32 -29.22
N GLY A 292 4.83 14.27 -29.33
CA GLY A 292 3.70 14.41 -28.41
C GLY A 292 2.76 13.21 -28.42
N TRP A 293 2.65 12.51 -29.55
CA TRP A 293 1.88 11.28 -29.69
C TRP A 293 2.62 10.02 -29.20
N GLY A 294 3.92 10.11 -28.92
CA GLY A 294 4.70 8.99 -28.38
C GLY A 294 4.73 7.77 -29.29
N SER A 295 4.36 6.61 -28.75
CA SER A 295 4.33 5.33 -29.48
C SER A 295 3.14 5.16 -30.42
N ASP A 296 2.16 6.08 -30.40
CA ASP A 296 0.95 5.98 -31.20
C ASP A 296 1.10 6.53 -32.63
N VAL A 297 2.29 7.00 -33.00
CA VAL A 297 2.62 7.50 -34.34
C VAL A 297 3.92 6.92 -34.87
N GLU A 298 3.92 6.52 -36.14
CA GLU A 298 5.12 6.15 -36.90
C GLU A 298 5.33 7.08 -38.08
N VAL A 299 6.56 7.58 -38.26
CA VAL A 299 6.96 8.33 -39.45
C VAL A 299 7.27 7.35 -40.58
N LEU A 300 6.51 7.44 -41.67
CA LEU A 300 6.73 6.66 -42.90
C LEU A 300 7.60 7.42 -43.91
N ALA A 301 7.40 8.73 -44.04
CA ALA A 301 8.19 9.62 -44.89
C ALA A 301 8.15 11.07 -44.35
N PRO A 302 9.18 11.91 -44.60
CA PRO A 302 10.45 11.59 -45.25
C PRO A 302 11.41 10.80 -44.33
N LYS A 303 12.42 10.14 -44.90
CA LYS A 303 13.33 9.26 -44.16
C LYS A 303 14.15 10.02 -43.12
N GLU A 304 14.56 11.22 -43.48
CA GLU A 304 15.33 12.16 -42.67
C GLU A 304 14.57 12.52 -41.39
N MET A 305 13.25 12.69 -41.47
CA MET A 305 12.41 12.94 -40.30
C MET A 305 12.36 11.74 -39.36
N LYS A 306 12.27 10.52 -39.92
CA LYS A 306 12.30 9.28 -39.14
C LYS A 306 13.63 9.12 -38.41
N GLU A 307 14.75 9.36 -39.09
CA GLU A 307 16.10 9.28 -38.51
C GLU A 307 16.27 10.29 -37.36
N GLU A 308 15.81 11.53 -37.53
CA GLU A 308 15.89 12.57 -36.49
C GLU A 308 15.04 12.21 -35.25
N ILE A 309 13.85 11.64 -35.44
CA ILE A 309 13.01 11.14 -34.33
C ILE A 309 13.70 10.00 -33.59
N VAL A 310 14.27 9.03 -34.31
CA VAL A 310 15.01 7.91 -33.72
C VAL A 310 16.18 8.40 -32.87
N ASP A 311 16.98 9.34 -33.37
CA ASP A 311 18.11 9.90 -32.63
C ASP A 311 17.68 10.75 -31.43
N ASN A 312 16.52 11.41 -31.50
CA ASN A 312 15.90 12.06 -30.34
C ASN A 312 15.51 11.04 -29.26
N LEU A 313 14.85 9.95 -29.66
CA LEU A 313 14.41 8.89 -28.74
C LEU A 313 15.61 8.17 -28.10
N ARG A 314 16.66 7.86 -28.87
CA ARG A 314 17.92 7.30 -28.32
C ARG A 314 18.55 8.22 -27.26
N ARG A 315 18.57 9.53 -27.51
CA ARG A 315 19.05 10.52 -26.53
C ARG A 315 18.15 10.58 -25.31
N ALA A 316 16.84 10.50 -25.48
CA ALA A 316 15.89 10.48 -24.37
C ALA A 316 16.08 9.24 -23.49
N VAL A 317 16.14 8.06 -24.10
CA VAL A 317 16.43 6.77 -23.45
C VAL A 317 17.73 6.84 -22.64
N LYS A 318 18.82 7.34 -23.24
CA LYS A 318 20.10 7.57 -22.54
C LYS A 318 19.97 8.56 -21.37
N LYS A 319 19.20 9.63 -21.53
CA LYS A 319 18.98 10.67 -20.50
C LYS A 319 18.18 10.14 -19.31
N TYR A 320 17.19 9.29 -19.56
CA TYR A 320 16.36 8.66 -18.53
C TYR A 320 16.94 7.36 -17.98
N ARG A 321 18.17 6.99 -18.37
CA ARG A 321 18.87 5.77 -17.92
C ARG A 321 18.10 4.47 -18.15
N LEU A 322 17.10 4.48 -19.03
CA LEU A 322 16.48 3.26 -19.54
C LEU A 322 17.52 2.65 -20.49
N SER A 323 18.27 1.64 -20.05
CA SER A 323 19.23 0.98 -20.92
C SER A 323 18.48 0.16 -21.98
N SER A 324 18.23 0.73 -23.17
CA SER A 324 17.69 -0.01 -24.32
C SER A 324 18.78 -0.81 -25.07
N GLN A 325 19.74 -1.39 -24.34
CA GLN A 325 20.64 -2.35 -24.94
C GLN A 325 20.19 -3.74 -24.48
N VAL A 326 19.34 -4.37 -25.28
CA VAL A 326 19.35 -5.83 -25.34
C VAL A 326 20.73 -6.21 -25.86
N THR A 327 21.67 -6.35 -24.94
CA THR A 327 23.01 -6.83 -25.24
C THR A 327 22.93 -8.34 -25.46
N ASN A 328 23.81 -8.91 -26.29
CA ASN A 328 23.98 -10.36 -26.41
C ASN A 328 24.18 -11.06 -25.04
N GLY A 329 24.60 -10.32 -24.00
CA GLY A 329 24.71 -10.81 -22.62
C GLY A 329 23.36 -11.08 -21.95
N GLU A 330 22.30 -10.32 -22.23
CA GLU A 330 20.98 -10.55 -21.64
C GLU A 330 20.39 -11.88 -22.11
N THR A 331 20.53 -12.20 -23.40
CA THR A 331 20.13 -13.50 -23.96
C THR A 331 20.88 -14.65 -23.29
N ARG A 332 22.16 -14.46 -22.94
CA ARG A 332 22.99 -15.47 -22.27
C ARG A 332 22.60 -15.63 -20.81
N LEU A 333 22.35 -14.54 -20.09
CA LEU A 333 21.87 -14.56 -18.71
C LEU A 333 20.54 -15.32 -18.56
N LEU A 334 19.61 -15.15 -19.51
CA LEU A 334 18.32 -15.85 -19.52
C LEU A 334 18.43 -17.36 -19.75
N GLN A 335 19.58 -17.88 -20.21
CA GLN A 335 19.80 -19.32 -20.34
C GLN A 335 20.05 -19.99 -18.98
N LEU A 336 20.45 -19.25 -17.95
CA LEU A 336 20.79 -19.83 -16.64
C LEU A 336 19.52 -20.17 -15.85
N TRP A 337 19.40 -21.41 -15.38
CA TRP A 337 18.18 -21.88 -14.74
C TRP A 337 18.17 -21.55 -13.24
N GLY A 338 17.01 -21.13 -12.73
CA GLY A 338 16.73 -21.00 -11.30
C GLY A 338 15.89 -22.16 -10.77
N LYS A 339 14.99 -22.69 -11.62
CA LYS A 339 14.23 -23.92 -11.43
C LYS A 339 14.18 -24.72 -12.73
N THR A 340 14.15 -26.03 -12.67
CA THR A 340 14.07 -26.91 -13.85
C THR A 340 13.12 -28.06 -13.61
N SER A 341 12.39 -28.45 -14.65
CA SER A 341 11.61 -29.69 -14.65
C SER A 341 12.48 -30.89 -15.03
N LYS A 342 11.86 -32.09 -15.14
CA LYS A 342 12.52 -33.28 -15.71
C LYS A 342 12.93 -33.09 -17.17
N ASN A 343 12.23 -32.23 -17.93
CA ASN A 343 12.61 -31.85 -19.28
C ASN A 343 13.53 -30.61 -19.21
N PRO A 344 14.81 -30.69 -19.63
CA PRO A 344 15.75 -29.57 -19.52
C PRO A 344 15.37 -28.36 -20.40
N ALA A 345 14.51 -28.55 -21.41
CA ALA A 345 13.97 -27.45 -22.21
C ALA A 345 12.95 -26.59 -21.43
N ILE A 346 12.33 -27.15 -20.39
CA ILE A 346 11.34 -26.44 -19.55
C ILE A 346 12.03 -26.07 -18.24
N PHE A 347 12.56 -24.85 -18.21
CA PHE A 347 13.21 -24.26 -17.05
C PHE A 347 12.75 -22.82 -16.84
N HIS A 348 12.77 -22.41 -15.57
CA HIS A 348 12.53 -21.02 -15.18
C HIS A 348 13.87 -20.31 -15.02
N PRO A 349 14.17 -19.24 -15.78
CA PRO A 349 15.43 -18.52 -15.64
C PRO A 349 15.68 -18.01 -14.22
N ALA A 350 16.94 -18.04 -13.76
CA ALA A 350 17.29 -17.57 -12.42
C ALA A 350 16.95 -16.09 -12.23
N LEU A 351 17.16 -15.27 -13.26
CA LEU A 351 16.77 -13.86 -13.29
C LEU A 351 15.26 -13.66 -13.11
N TYR A 352 14.45 -14.51 -13.73
CA TYR A 352 12.99 -14.42 -13.65
C TYR A 352 12.48 -14.77 -12.26
N HIS A 353 13.02 -15.84 -11.65
CA HIS A 353 12.72 -16.16 -10.25
C HIS A 353 13.09 -15.00 -9.30
N MET A 354 14.27 -14.38 -9.48
CA MET A 354 14.67 -13.23 -8.67
C MET A 354 13.71 -12.03 -8.85
N LEU A 355 13.21 -11.78 -10.07
CA LEU A 355 12.20 -10.76 -10.35
C LEU A 355 10.84 -11.10 -9.72
N ASP A 356 10.41 -12.36 -9.77
CA ASP A 356 9.15 -12.83 -9.20
C ASP A 356 9.12 -12.60 -7.69
N VAL A 357 10.17 -13.01 -6.99
CA VAL A 357 10.32 -12.82 -5.55
C VAL A 357 10.38 -11.33 -5.21
N ALA A 358 11.07 -10.51 -6.01
CA ALA A 358 11.11 -9.07 -5.83
C ALA A 358 9.74 -8.41 -6.02
N HIS A 359 8.99 -8.76 -7.07
CA HIS A 359 7.66 -8.21 -7.28
C HIS A 359 6.68 -8.65 -6.20
N VAL A 360 6.77 -9.89 -5.69
CA VAL A 360 6.02 -10.34 -4.52
C VAL A 360 6.32 -9.45 -3.31
N SER A 361 7.60 -9.19 -3.04
CA SER A 361 7.99 -8.30 -1.93
C SER A 361 7.45 -6.88 -2.12
N GLN A 362 7.43 -6.37 -3.35
CA GLN A 362 6.86 -5.06 -3.68
C GLN A 362 5.34 -5.03 -3.44
N GLN A 363 4.62 -6.11 -3.74
CA GLN A 363 3.19 -6.22 -3.44
C GLN A 363 2.92 -6.28 -1.94
N LEU A 364 3.71 -7.03 -1.17
CA LEU A 364 3.61 -7.11 0.30
C LEU A 364 3.96 -5.79 1.00
N LEU A 365 4.82 -4.96 0.39
CA LEU A 365 5.17 -3.62 0.89
C LEU A 365 4.27 -2.51 0.33
N SER A 366 3.31 -2.85 -0.54
CA SER A 366 2.42 -1.85 -1.14
C SER A 366 1.39 -1.33 -0.14
N SER A 367 0.71 -0.24 -0.49
CA SER A 367 -0.40 0.30 0.30
C SER A 367 -1.65 -0.61 0.33
N ARG A 368 -1.72 -1.64 -0.52
CA ARG A 368 -2.81 -2.62 -0.54
C ARG A 368 -2.65 -3.72 0.50
N ALA A 369 -1.42 -4.03 0.86
CA ALA A 369 -1.14 -4.96 1.94
C ALA A 369 -1.20 -4.22 3.29
N THR A 370 -1.35 -4.99 4.36
CA THR A 370 -1.22 -4.50 5.74
C THR A 370 0.05 -3.65 5.94
N PRO A 371 -0.01 -2.52 6.66
CA PRO A 371 1.16 -1.70 6.95
C PRO A 371 2.18 -2.42 7.87
N ARG A 372 1.76 -3.50 8.52
CA ARG A 372 2.57 -4.32 9.41
C ARG A 372 3.97 -4.65 8.87
N TRP A 373 4.07 -5.13 7.62
CA TRP A 373 5.37 -5.49 7.04
C TRP A 373 6.32 -4.28 6.95
N ARG A 374 5.78 -3.12 6.54
CA ARG A 374 6.55 -1.88 6.45
C ARG A 374 6.99 -1.39 7.83
N HIS A 375 6.11 -1.49 8.84
CA HIS A 375 6.45 -1.07 10.21
C HIS A 375 7.53 -1.96 10.83
N VAL A 376 7.39 -3.29 10.75
CA VAL A 376 8.37 -4.24 11.29
C VAL A 376 9.73 -4.10 10.62
N LEU A 377 9.76 -4.04 9.28
CA LEU A 377 11.01 -3.89 8.53
C LEU A 377 11.62 -2.50 8.73
N GLY A 378 10.79 -1.45 8.82
CA GLY A 378 11.25 -0.09 9.10
C GLY A 378 11.90 0.01 10.48
N HIS A 379 11.26 -0.54 11.50
CA HIS A 379 11.80 -0.62 12.86
C HIS A 379 13.10 -1.43 12.90
N ALA A 380 13.11 -2.66 12.35
CA ALA A 380 14.28 -3.54 12.39
C ALA A 380 15.48 -2.98 11.60
N LEU A 381 15.24 -2.26 10.50
CA LEU A 381 16.30 -1.70 9.65
C LEU A 381 16.71 -0.29 10.05
N ASN A 382 15.94 0.37 10.93
CA ASN A 382 16.03 1.80 11.20
C ASN A 382 15.88 2.63 9.90
N ALA A 383 14.77 2.38 9.20
CA ALA A 383 14.43 2.99 7.91
C ALA A 383 13.00 3.54 7.93
N ASP A 384 12.74 4.60 7.16
CA ASP A 384 11.39 5.11 6.97
C ASP A 384 10.51 4.04 6.26
N PRO A 385 9.44 3.55 6.91
CA PRO A 385 8.51 2.56 6.35
C PRO A 385 7.95 2.94 4.97
N ALA A 386 7.80 4.23 4.67
CA ALA A 386 7.27 4.70 3.39
C ALA A 386 8.24 4.43 2.23
N THR A 387 9.56 4.45 2.48
CA THR A 387 10.58 4.29 1.44
C THR A 387 10.90 2.84 1.10
N LEU A 388 10.54 1.89 1.97
CA LEU A 388 10.93 0.48 1.84
C LEU A 388 10.52 -0.13 0.49
N HIS A 389 9.34 0.21 0.00
CA HIS A 389 8.81 -0.31 -1.26
C HIS A 389 9.62 0.13 -2.51
N GLU A 390 10.49 1.13 -2.38
CA GLU A 390 11.27 1.74 -3.47
C GLU A 390 12.65 1.09 -3.65
N TRP A 391 13.21 0.45 -2.62
CA TRP A 391 14.57 -0.08 -2.64
C TRP A 391 14.73 -1.49 -2.05
N LEU A 392 13.91 -1.89 -1.08
CA LEU A 392 14.03 -3.21 -0.43
C LEU A 392 13.76 -4.39 -1.40
N PRO A 393 12.82 -4.29 -2.37
CA PRO A 393 12.63 -5.35 -3.37
C PRO A 393 13.90 -5.72 -4.15
N TRP A 394 14.77 -4.74 -4.40
CA TRP A 394 16.05 -5.00 -5.06
C TRP A 394 16.99 -5.85 -4.19
N PHE A 395 17.09 -5.57 -2.88
CA PHE A 395 17.85 -6.41 -1.95
C PHE A 395 17.30 -7.85 -1.92
N ILE A 396 15.98 -8.00 -1.84
CA ILE A 396 15.31 -9.30 -1.78
C ILE A 396 15.52 -10.09 -3.09
N ALA A 397 15.54 -9.42 -4.24
CA ALA A 397 15.82 -10.05 -5.53
C ALA A 397 17.15 -10.82 -5.52
N LEU A 398 18.15 -10.33 -4.78
CA LEU A 398 19.51 -10.88 -4.78
C LEU A 398 19.68 -12.14 -3.90
N HIS A 399 18.63 -12.62 -3.22
CA HIS A 399 18.72 -13.82 -2.36
C HIS A 399 19.29 -15.04 -3.09
N ASP A 400 18.97 -15.19 -4.39
CA ASP A 400 19.32 -16.33 -5.23
C ASP A 400 20.43 -16.05 -6.25
N ILE A 401 21.14 -14.92 -6.11
CA ILE A 401 22.21 -14.54 -7.08
C ILE A 401 23.30 -15.61 -7.19
N GLY A 402 23.53 -16.40 -6.13
CA GLY A 402 24.47 -17.51 -6.13
C GLY A 402 24.08 -18.70 -7.01
N LYS A 403 22.85 -18.74 -7.54
CA LYS A 403 22.46 -19.70 -8.60
C LYS A 403 23.16 -19.42 -9.92
N ILE A 404 23.63 -18.19 -10.14
CA ILE A 404 24.53 -17.80 -11.24
C ILE A 404 25.96 -18.18 -10.84
N SER A 405 26.19 -19.49 -10.73
CA SER A 405 27.49 -20.07 -10.41
C SER A 405 27.67 -21.43 -11.05
N VAL A 406 28.92 -21.77 -11.31
CA VAL A 406 29.32 -23.07 -11.88
C VAL A 406 28.77 -24.24 -11.02
N PRO A 407 28.94 -24.25 -9.68
CA PRO A 407 28.47 -25.38 -8.88
C PRO A 407 26.96 -25.59 -8.92
N PHE A 408 26.17 -24.52 -8.95
CA PHE A 408 24.70 -24.63 -9.01
C PHE A 408 24.22 -25.07 -10.39
N GLN A 409 24.70 -24.43 -11.46
CA GLN A 409 24.27 -24.75 -12.83
C GLN A 409 24.69 -26.17 -13.24
N ALA A 410 25.75 -26.72 -12.63
CA ALA A 410 26.22 -28.10 -12.81
C ALA A 410 25.55 -29.13 -11.87
N GLN A 411 24.55 -28.75 -11.06
CA GLN A 411 23.85 -29.71 -10.18
C GLN A 411 23.05 -30.74 -10.97
N ASN A 412 22.42 -30.31 -12.07
CA ASN A 412 21.64 -31.15 -12.97
C ASN A 412 22.42 -31.41 -14.26
N ASP A 413 22.71 -32.68 -14.55
CA ASP A 413 23.58 -33.06 -15.66
C ASP A 413 22.98 -32.70 -17.03
N ALA A 414 21.66 -32.78 -17.20
CA ALA A 414 20.99 -32.41 -18.44
C ALA A 414 21.01 -30.89 -18.69
N GLN A 415 20.86 -30.09 -17.63
CA GLN A 415 21.03 -28.64 -17.72
C GLN A 415 22.47 -28.23 -18.01
N LYS A 416 23.44 -28.93 -17.39
CA LYS A 416 24.86 -28.72 -17.67
C LYS A 416 25.17 -28.95 -19.16
N GLN A 417 24.72 -30.06 -19.74
CA GLN A 417 24.91 -30.36 -21.16
C GLN A 417 24.27 -29.30 -22.07
N ARG A 418 23.09 -28.78 -21.72
CA ARG A 418 22.44 -27.68 -22.46
C ARG A 418 23.32 -26.42 -22.46
N LEU A 419 23.87 -26.04 -21.30
CA LEU A 419 24.73 -24.87 -21.17
C LEU A 419 26.08 -25.07 -21.88
N GLU A 420 26.67 -26.27 -21.82
CA GLU A 420 27.88 -26.59 -22.61
C GLU A 420 27.61 -26.48 -24.12
N THR A 421 26.44 -26.94 -24.58
CA THR A 421 26.00 -26.78 -25.98
C THR A 421 25.82 -25.29 -26.35
N ALA A 422 25.32 -24.49 -25.41
CA ALA A 422 25.24 -23.03 -25.51
C ALA A 422 26.60 -22.32 -25.27
N LYS A 423 27.70 -23.08 -25.21
CA LYS A 423 29.10 -22.61 -25.08
C LYS A 423 29.42 -21.93 -23.74
N PHE A 424 28.77 -22.30 -22.65
CA PHE A 424 29.20 -21.90 -21.31
C PHE A 424 30.43 -22.69 -20.87
N ASP A 425 31.44 -21.99 -20.34
CA ASP A 425 32.64 -22.61 -19.78
C ASP A 425 32.43 -22.93 -18.29
N PHE A 426 32.58 -24.20 -17.90
CA PHE A 426 32.50 -24.64 -16.49
C PHE A 426 33.88 -24.71 -15.81
N GLY A 427 34.97 -24.40 -16.52
CA GLY A 427 36.33 -24.38 -15.98
C GLY A 427 36.77 -25.72 -15.38
N ARG A 428 37.67 -25.67 -14.39
CA ARG A 428 38.15 -26.84 -13.63
C ARG A 428 37.18 -27.24 -12.52
N TYR A 429 35.94 -27.50 -12.89
CA TYR A 429 34.91 -27.94 -11.97
C TYR A 429 35.09 -29.43 -11.57
N SER A 430 35.06 -29.71 -10.26
CA SER A 430 34.93 -31.06 -9.67
C SER A 430 33.55 -31.24 -9.02
N ILE A 431 33.03 -32.47 -9.03
CA ILE A 431 31.77 -32.87 -8.37
C ILE A 431 31.74 -32.47 -6.90
N ASP A 432 32.88 -32.49 -6.20
CA ASP A 432 32.95 -32.11 -4.78
C ASP A 432 32.54 -30.66 -4.52
N HIS A 433 32.63 -29.78 -5.53
CA HIS A 433 32.18 -28.40 -5.42
C HIS A 433 30.65 -28.28 -5.32
N LYS A 434 29.85 -29.34 -5.57
CA LYS A 434 28.41 -29.34 -5.29
C LYS A 434 28.09 -29.07 -3.82
N GLU A 435 29.04 -29.28 -2.91
CA GLU A 435 28.92 -28.94 -1.48
C GLU A 435 28.90 -27.41 -1.22
N LEU A 436 29.38 -26.60 -2.17
CA LEU A 436 29.25 -25.14 -2.15
C LEU A 436 27.84 -24.74 -2.57
N HIS A 437 26.93 -24.74 -1.59
CA HIS A 437 25.54 -24.34 -1.79
C HIS A 437 25.43 -22.91 -2.34
N HIS A 438 24.42 -22.65 -3.18
CA HIS A 438 24.25 -21.34 -3.84
C HIS A 438 24.17 -20.16 -2.86
N THR A 439 23.65 -20.38 -1.64
CA THR A 439 23.62 -19.35 -0.59
C THR A 439 25.02 -18.89 -0.14
N ILE A 440 26.01 -19.79 -0.18
CA ILE A 440 27.41 -19.47 0.12
C ILE A 440 28.03 -18.71 -1.05
N MET A 441 27.80 -19.20 -2.28
CA MET A 441 28.28 -18.56 -3.51
C MET A 441 27.75 -17.12 -3.64
N GLY A 442 26.46 -16.92 -3.36
CA GLY A 442 25.83 -15.59 -3.42
C GLY A 442 26.42 -14.62 -2.40
N ASN A 443 26.57 -15.05 -1.15
CA ASN A 443 27.20 -14.24 -0.09
C ASN A 443 28.61 -13.81 -0.48
N MET A 444 29.43 -14.75 -0.96
CA MET A 444 30.80 -14.48 -1.39
C MET A 444 30.86 -13.47 -2.54
N ALA A 445 30.06 -13.68 -3.58
CA ALA A 445 30.04 -12.79 -4.75
C ALA A 445 29.61 -11.36 -4.35
N LEU A 446 28.52 -11.23 -3.60
CA LEU A 446 27.98 -9.93 -3.19
C LEU A 446 28.94 -9.18 -2.26
N LYS A 447 29.66 -9.88 -1.38
CA LYS A 447 30.57 -9.25 -0.41
C LYS A 447 31.68 -8.43 -1.09
N GLU A 448 32.14 -8.88 -2.25
CA GLU A 448 33.25 -8.29 -3.01
C GLU A 448 32.81 -7.22 -4.01
N MET A 449 31.51 -7.07 -4.27
CA MET A 449 31.00 -6.04 -5.19
C MET A 449 31.15 -4.62 -4.62
N ASP A 450 31.48 -3.66 -5.48
CA ASP A 450 31.81 -2.29 -5.07
C ASP A 450 30.63 -1.55 -4.44
N TRP A 451 29.41 -1.73 -4.96
CA TRP A 451 28.21 -1.13 -4.36
C TRP A 451 27.94 -1.67 -2.95
N ALA A 452 28.20 -2.96 -2.69
CA ALA A 452 27.97 -3.58 -1.39
C ALA A 452 29.03 -3.16 -0.36
N LYS A 453 30.24 -2.77 -0.81
CA LYS A 453 31.27 -2.16 0.04
C LYS A 453 30.89 -0.75 0.52
N GLN A 454 29.98 -0.06 -0.16
CA GLN A 454 29.49 1.27 0.24
C GLN A 454 28.37 1.23 1.28
N LEU A 455 27.82 0.04 1.59
CA LEU A 455 26.77 -0.11 2.59
C LEU A 455 27.33 0.06 4.02
N PRO A 456 26.55 0.63 4.95
CA PRO A 456 26.87 0.61 6.37
C PRO A 456 27.14 -0.81 6.86
N ARG A 457 28.12 -0.98 7.75
CA ARG A 457 28.58 -2.30 8.23
C ARG A 457 27.43 -3.18 8.73
N ASN A 458 26.53 -2.62 9.53
CA ASN A 458 25.41 -3.35 10.12
C ASN A 458 24.39 -3.80 9.05
N LEU A 459 24.05 -2.93 8.10
CA LEU A 459 23.16 -3.27 6.98
C LEU A 459 23.80 -4.31 6.06
N LYS A 460 25.09 -4.15 5.73
CA LYS A 460 25.84 -5.11 4.93
C LYS A 460 25.82 -6.50 5.56
N ASN A 461 26.11 -6.59 6.86
CA ASN A 461 26.07 -7.86 7.58
C ASN A 461 24.67 -8.47 7.57
N ALA A 462 23.63 -7.67 7.85
CA ALA A 462 22.25 -8.16 7.86
C ALA A 462 21.82 -8.70 6.49
N PHE A 463 22.17 -7.98 5.43
CA PHE A 463 21.89 -8.38 4.05
C PHE A 463 22.62 -9.68 3.66
N LEU A 464 23.92 -9.77 3.91
CA LEU A 464 24.72 -10.95 3.57
C LEU A 464 24.25 -12.21 4.32
N GLU A 465 23.87 -12.08 5.59
CA GLU A 465 23.31 -13.17 6.38
C GLU A 465 21.92 -13.59 5.91
N MET A 466 21.08 -12.65 5.45
CA MET A 466 19.80 -12.97 4.81
C MET A 466 20.00 -13.82 3.55
N VAL A 467 20.95 -13.44 2.67
CA VAL A 467 21.28 -14.23 1.47
C VAL A 467 21.75 -15.63 1.87
N SER A 468 22.53 -15.76 2.93
CA SER A 468 23.02 -17.05 3.43
C SER A 468 21.94 -17.92 4.12
N GLY A 469 20.93 -17.30 4.71
CA GLY A 469 19.97 -17.92 5.63
C GLY A 469 18.58 -18.23 5.05
N HIS A 470 18.26 -17.79 3.82
CA HIS A 470 16.90 -17.85 3.26
C HIS A 470 16.33 -19.27 3.01
N HIS A 471 17.12 -20.34 3.19
CA HIS A 471 16.61 -21.73 3.22
C HIS A 471 16.25 -22.24 4.63
N GLY A 472 16.22 -21.33 5.61
CA GLY A 472 15.86 -21.61 7.00
C GLY A 472 16.98 -22.21 7.86
N LYS A 473 18.23 -22.22 7.35
CA LYS A 473 19.45 -22.57 8.10
C LYS A 473 20.60 -21.65 7.67
N TYR A 474 21.27 -21.03 8.63
CA TYR A 474 22.51 -20.29 8.37
C TYR A 474 23.62 -21.27 8.05
N GLN A 475 24.23 -21.13 6.87
CA GLN A 475 25.34 -21.99 6.44
C GLN A 475 26.66 -21.42 6.96
N GLN A 476 27.35 -22.16 7.83
CA GLN A 476 28.72 -21.82 8.21
C GLN A 476 29.73 -22.41 7.21
N LEU A 477 30.74 -21.62 6.89
CA LEU A 477 31.92 -22.05 6.12
C LEU A 477 32.85 -22.86 7.03
N ASP A 478 32.62 -24.16 7.09
CA ASP A 478 33.54 -25.12 7.72
C ASP A 478 34.88 -25.22 6.94
N THR A 479 35.86 -25.88 7.55
CA THR A 479 37.22 -26.02 6.98
C THR A 479 37.21 -26.67 5.60
N ARG A 480 36.31 -27.63 5.35
CA ARG A 480 36.20 -28.34 4.07
C ARG A 480 35.65 -27.42 2.98
N LYS A 481 34.58 -26.68 3.26
CA LYS A 481 34.00 -25.71 2.32
C LYS A 481 34.98 -24.59 1.98
N ARG A 482 35.83 -24.14 2.92
CA ARG A 482 36.90 -23.17 2.64
C ARG A 482 37.97 -23.73 1.70
N GLN A 483 38.33 -25.01 1.84
CA GLN A 483 39.26 -25.67 0.93
C GLN A 483 38.66 -25.80 -0.48
N LEU A 484 37.41 -26.26 -0.59
CA LEU A 484 36.69 -26.34 -1.87
C LEU A 484 36.53 -24.95 -2.53
N GLN A 485 36.29 -23.92 -1.73
CA GLN A 485 36.26 -22.54 -2.20
C GLN A 485 37.61 -22.12 -2.80
N ALA A 486 38.73 -22.42 -2.11
CA ALA A 486 40.05 -22.03 -2.59
C ALA A 486 40.45 -22.76 -3.88
N THR A 487 39.87 -23.94 -4.15
CA THR A 487 40.10 -24.70 -5.38
C THR A 487 39.14 -24.33 -6.51
N LEU A 488 37.98 -23.73 -6.21
CA LEU A 488 37.01 -23.31 -7.21
C LEU A 488 37.50 -22.08 -7.96
N HIS A 489 37.78 -22.25 -9.26
CA HIS A 489 38.15 -21.16 -10.16
C HIS A 489 37.06 -21.00 -11.22
N GLU A 490 36.09 -20.13 -10.98
CA GLU A 490 35.07 -19.80 -11.98
C GLU A 490 35.68 -18.96 -13.11
N PRO A 491 35.37 -19.27 -14.39
CA PRO A 491 35.73 -18.40 -15.50
C PRO A 491 35.18 -16.98 -15.31
N MET A 492 35.92 -15.97 -15.80
CA MET A 492 35.57 -14.54 -15.66
C MET A 492 34.16 -14.20 -16.19
N GLU A 493 33.66 -14.98 -17.15
CA GLU A 493 32.30 -14.86 -17.67
C GLU A 493 31.21 -14.98 -16.60
N TRP A 494 31.37 -15.85 -15.59
CA TRP A 494 30.36 -16.04 -14.54
C TRP A 494 30.24 -14.82 -13.63
N ASP A 495 31.35 -14.17 -13.33
CA ASP A 495 31.34 -12.95 -12.55
C ASP A 495 30.71 -11.79 -13.34
N ALA A 496 31.02 -11.69 -14.63
CA ALA A 496 30.38 -10.73 -15.52
C ALA A 496 28.85 -10.94 -15.61
N LEU A 497 28.39 -12.20 -15.70
CA LEU A 497 26.96 -12.53 -15.71
C LEU A 497 26.26 -12.18 -14.38
N ARG A 498 26.94 -12.37 -13.23
CA ARG A 498 26.41 -11.92 -11.92
C ARG A 498 26.30 -10.40 -11.84
N GLN A 499 27.35 -9.68 -12.25
CA GLN A 499 27.32 -8.21 -12.27
C GLN A 499 26.23 -7.68 -13.21
N GLN A 500 26.05 -8.34 -14.36
CA GLN A 500 24.97 -8.03 -15.29
C GLN A 500 23.60 -8.26 -14.65
N ALA A 501 23.39 -9.40 -13.97
CA ALA A 501 22.13 -9.67 -13.27
C ALA A 501 21.82 -8.63 -12.19
N VAL A 502 22.81 -8.24 -11.38
CA VAL A 502 22.65 -7.18 -10.37
C VAL A 502 22.26 -5.86 -11.02
N THR A 503 22.92 -5.48 -12.13
CA THR A 503 22.64 -4.23 -12.87
C THR A 503 21.23 -4.23 -13.46
N VAL A 504 20.80 -5.35 -14.04
CA VAL A 504 19.44 -5.50 -14.58
C VAL A 504 18.40 -5.39 -13.46
N LEU A 505 18.61 -6.11 -12.35
CA LEU A 505 17.71 -6.04 -11.19
C LEU A 505 17.68 -4.63 -10.57
N GLU A 506 18.81 -3.93 -10.50
CA GLU A 506 18.89 -2.54 -10.03
C GLU A 506 18.04 -1.63 -10.91
N ASN A 507 18.23 -1.67 -12.23
CA ASN A 507 17.48 -0.84 -13.19
C ASN A 507 15.97 -1.12 -13.16
N CYS A 508 15.56 -2.36 -12.88
CA CYS A 508 14.14 -2.75 -12.86
C CYS A 508 13.45 -2.45 -11.52
N LEU A 509 14.16 -2.55 -10.40
CA LEU A 509 13.55 -2.62 -9.07
C LEU A 509 13.93 -1.46 -8.14
N LEU A 510 15.08 -0.81 -8.35
CA LEU A 510 15.51 0.32 -7.52
C LEU A 510 14.88 1.61 -8.07
N LEU A 511 13.64 1.88 -7.64
CA LEU A 511 12.87 3.04 -8.09
C LEU A 511 13.54 4.34 -7.64
N ASN A 512 13.89 4.41 -6.36
CA ASN A 512 14.64 5.51 -5.76
C ASN A 512 15.70 4.95 -4.83
N LYS A 513 16.95 5.39 -5.04
CA LYS A 513 18.03 5.10 -4.11
C LYS A 513 17.91 6.04 -2.91
N PRO A 514 17.93 5.54 -1.65
CA PRO A 514 17.90 6.40 -0.49
C PRO A 514 19.15 7.31 -0.47
N LEU A 515 18.97 8.57 -0.07
CA LEU A 515 20.09 9.53 0.05
C LEU A 515 21.18 9.01 1.00
N THR A 516 20.76 8.33 2.07
CA THR A 516 21.61 7.65 3.04
C THR A 516 21.02 6.28 3.32
N TRP A 517 21.86 5.23 3.26
CA TRP A 517 21.43 3.89 3.62
C TRP A 517 21.08 3.80 5.11
N PRO A 518 19.99 3.09 5.49
CA PRO A 518 19.62 2.92 6.87
C PRO A 518 20.67 2.07 7.61
N THR A 519 20.82 2.32 8.90
CA THR A 519 21.78 1.58 9.74
C THR A 519 21.03 0.93 10.90
N PRO A 520 20.82 -0.40 10.84
CA PRO A 520 20.16 -1.12 11.92
C PRO A 520 20.93 -0.98 13.23
N GLU A 521 20.21 -0.69 14.33
CA GLU A 521 20.77 -0.67 15.67
C GLU A 521 21.01 -2.10 16.19
N ASN A 522 20.01 -2.98 16.01
CA ASN A 522 20.09 -4.39 16.36
C ASN A 522 20.24 -5.26 15.10
N VAL A 523 21.48 -5.67 14.83
CA VAL A 523 21.81 -6.49 13.65
C VAL A 523 21.09 -7.84 13.67
N SER A 524 20.92 -8.47 14.83
CA SER A 524 20.23 -9.77 14.93
C SER A 524 18.74 -9.65 14.60
N ALA A 525 18.08 -8.58 15.05
CA ALA A 525 16.68 -8.29 14.70
C ALA A 525 16.53 -8.01 13.20
N ALA A 526 17.43 -7.20 12.62
CA ALA A 526 17.46 -6.95 11.17
C ALA A 526 17.64 -8.24 10.35
N ILE A 527 18.55 -9.13 10.76
CA ILE A 527 18.76 -10.44 10.12
C ILE A 527 17.48 -11.27 10.20
N ALA A 528 16.89 -11.40 11.39
CA ALA A 528 15.68 -12.20 11.58
C ALA A 528 14.51 -11.67 10.73
N ALA A 529 14.31 -10.35 10.71
CA ALA A 529 13.26 -9.71 9.94
C ALA A 529 13.46 -9.89 8.43
N LEU A 530 14.63 -9.53 7.91
CA LEU A 530 14.96 -9.66 6.48
C LEU A 530 14.88 -11.10 6.02
N ASN A 531 15.43 -12.04 6.79
CA ASN A 531 15.44 -13.45 6.42
C ASN A 531 14.02 -14.04 6.45
N GLY A 532 13.25 -13.79 7.52
CA GLY A 532 11.85 -14.23 7.60
C GLY A 532 11.00 -13.71 6.44
N PHE A 533 11.13 -12.42 6.13
CA PHE A 533 10.40 -11.79 5.02
C PHE A 533 10.86 -12.30 3.64
N THR A 534 12.15 -12.54 3.46
CA THR A 534 12.69 -13.12 2.22
C THR A 534 12.18 -14.54 2.00
N ILE A 535 12.15 -15.38 3.06
CA ILE A 535 11.57 -16.73 2.99
C ILE A 535 10.11 -16.68 2.56
N LEU A 536 9.32 -15.76 3.13
CA LEU A 536 7.93 -15.54 2.73
C LEU A 536 7.81 -15.19 1.25
N CYS A 537 8.61 -14.23 0.79
CA CYS A 537 8.60 -13.80 -0.61
C CYS A 537 9.01 -14.93 -1.55
N ASP A 538 10.05 -15.69 -1.21
CA ASP A 538 10.53 -16.82 -2.00
C ASP A 538 9.48 -17.94 -2.08
N TRP A 539 8.78 -18.26 -0.98
CA TRP A 539 7.71 -19.26 -0.99
C TRP A 539 6.53 -18.88 -1.89
N LEU A 540 6.17 -17.59 -1.93
CA LEU A 540 5.11 -17.08 -2.81
C LEU A 540 5.57 -16.99 -4.27
N GLY A 541 6.77 -16.46 -4.51
CA GLY A 541 7.40 -16.40 -5.84
C GLY A 541 7.74 -17.78 -6.42
N SER A 542 7.80 -18.80 -5.55
CA SER A 542 8.09 -20.17 -5.93
C SER A 542 6.89 -20.97 -6.43
N ASP A 543 5.68 -20.42 -6.38
CA ASP A 543 4.45 -21.14 -6.70
C ASP A 543 4.30 -21.36 -8.22
N GLU A 544 4.56 -22.58 -8.68
CA GLU A 544 4.55 -22.96 -10.10
C GLU A 544 3.16 -22.83 -10.76
N THR A 545 2.09 -22.75 -9.95
CA THR A 545 0.74 -22.52 -10.49
C THR A 545 0.58 -21.11 -11.07
N TYR A 546 1.26 -20.12 -10.47
CA TYR A 546 1.27 -18.72 -10.90
C TYR A 546 2.47 -18.39 -11.77
N PHE A 547 3.67 -18.80 -11.34
CA PHE A 547 4.94 -18.49 -12.00
C PHE A 547 5.36 -19.65 -12.91
N LYS A 548 4.72 -19.74 -14.07
CA LYS A 548 5.02 -20.78 -15.07
C LYS A 548 6.34 -20.48 -15.79
N PRO A 549 7.17 -21.50 -16.07
CA PRO A 549 8.40 -21.34 -16.84
C PRO A 549 8.14 -20.73 -18.22
N LYS A 550 8.80 -19.61 -18.51
CA LYS A 550 8.70 -18.90 -19.80
C LYS A 550 10.07 -18.42 -20.29
N PRO A 551 11.02 -19.35 -20.56
CA PRO A 551 12.41 -18.99 -20.86
C PRO A 551 12.57 -18.16 -22.13
N ASP A 552 11.64 -18.27 -23.10
CA ASP A 552 11.72 -17.58 -24.40
C ASP A 552 11.04 -16.19 -24.40
N THR A 553 10.39 -15.78 -23.30
CA THR A 553 9.75 -14.46 -23.23
C THR A 553 10.82 -13.38 -23.05
N PRO A 554 10.80 -12.26 -23.81
CA PRO A 554 11.71 -11.14 -23.59
C PRO A 554 11.60 -10.54 -22.18
N LEU A 555 12.70 -10.02 -21.64
CA LEU A 555 12.77 -9.49 -20.27
C LEU A 555 11.70 -8.40 -20.00
N LEU A 556 11.53 -7.44 -20.90
CA LEU A 556 10.56 -6.34 -20.73
C LEU A 556 9.11 -6.84 -20.66
N ASP A 557 8.76 -7.83 -21.48
CA ASP A 557 7.44 -8.45 -21.46
C ASP A 557 7.26 -9.24 -20.16
N TYR A 558 8.31 -9.95 -19.74
CA TYR A 558 8.30 -10.75 -18.52
C TYR A 558 8.12 -9.89 -17.26
N LEU A 559 8.71 -8.69 -17.19
CA LEU A 559 8.52 -7.77 -16.05
C LEU A 559 7.04 -7.49 -15.78
N SER A 560 6.26 -7.24 -16.83
CA SER A 560 4.83 -6.98 -16.72
C SER A 560 4.07 -8.21 -16.24
N ILE A 561 4.41 -9.39 -16.77
CA ILE A 561 3.83 -10.68 -16.37
C ILE A 561 4.12 -10.97 -14.90
N SER A 562 5.39 -10.86 -14.49
CA SER A 562 5.85 -11.13 -13.14
C SER A 562 5.14 -10.23 -12.12
N ARG A 563 5.03 -8.92 -12.41
CA ARG A 563 4.32 -7.97 -11.56
C ARG A 563 2.84 -8.29 -11.41
N GLN A 564 2.17 -8.66 -12.51
CA GLN A 564 0.77 -9.07 -12.48
C GLN A 564 0.58 -10.36 -11.68
N LYS A 565 1.41 -11.38 -11.91
CA LYS A 565 1.32 -12.68 -11.23
C LYS A 565 1.65 -12.58 -9.75
N ALA A 566 2.63 -11.77 -9.37
CA ALA A 566 2.91 -11.46 -7.97
C ALA A 566 1.70 -10.85 -7.27
N ARG A 567 0.99 -9.91 -7.92
CA ARG A 567 -0.23 -9.33 -7.37
C ARG A 567 -1.31 -10.39 -7.17
N GLU A 568 -1.63 -11.15 -8.22
CA GLU A 568 -2.64 -12.22 -8.16
C GLU A 568 -2.31 -13.24 -7.07
N ARG A 569 -1.01 -13.57 -6.90
CA ARG A 569 -0.54 -14.55 -5.92
C ARG A 569 -0.66 -14.03 -4.48
N VAL A 570 -0.28 -12.78 -4.23
CA VAL A 570 -0.35 -12.17 -2.90
C VAL A 570 -1.81 -11.96 -2.49
N GLU A 571 -2.66 -11.58 -3.43
CA GLU A 571 -4.10 -11.47 -3.27
C GLU A 571 -4.73 -12.83 -2.94
N SER A 572 -4.41 -13.87 -3.72
CA SER A 572 -4.92 -15.23 -3.48
C SER A 572 -4.36 -15.91 -2.24
N ALA A 573 -3.24 -15.43 -1.67
CA ALA A 573 -2.75 -15.87 -0.37
C ALA A 573 -3.47 -15.19 0.81
N GLY A 574 -4.36 -14.22 0.56
CA GLY A 574 -5.09 -13.52 1.61
C GLY A 574 -4.35 -12.34 2.24
N PHE A 575 -3.24 -11.85 1.66
CA PHE A 575 -2.47 -10.74 2.22
C PHE A 575 -3.01 -9.33 1.87
N PHE A 576 -4.02 -9.25 0.99
CA PHE A 576 -4.73 -8.00 0.67
C PHE A 576 -6.06 -7.86 1.39
N VAL A 577 -6.44 -8.82 2.25
CA VAL A 577 -7.69 -8.70 3.00
C VAL A 577 -7.54 -7.59 4.05
N PRO A 578 -8.54 -6.70 4.22
CA PRO A 578 -8.48 -5.64 5.22
C PRO A 578 -8.29 -6.22 6.63
N ALA A 579 -7.22 -5.79 7.29
CA ALA A 579 -6.90 -6.14 8.68
C ALA A 579 -6.89 -4.90 9.58
N ILE A 580 -7.57 -3.83 9.16
CA ILE A 580 -7.70 -2.58 9.91
C ILE A 580 -9.19 -2.32 10.11
N SER A 581 -9.58 -2.18 11.36
CA SER A 581 -10.93 -1.88 11.78
C SER A 581 -11.11 -0.37 12.03
N CYS A 582 -12.32 0.13 11.73
CA CYS A 582 -12.78 1.45 12.13
C CYS A 582 -13.55 1.43 13.48
N ALA A 583 -13.60 0.28 14.16
CA ALA A 583 -14.31 0.13 15.42
C ALA A 583 -13.75 1.07 16.52
N PRO A 584 -14.59 1.51 17.46
CA PRO A 584 -14.12 2.28 18.61
C PRO A 584 -13.13 1.48 19.46
N ALA A 585 -12.28 2.19 20.21
CA ALA A 585 -11.25 1.55 21.04
C ALA A 585 -11.58 1.51 22.53
N ALA A 586 -12.50 2.35 23.01
CA ALA A 586 -12.97 2.32 24.39
C ALA A 586 -13.83 1.09 24.66
N PHE A 587 -13.71 0.49 25.84
CA PHE A 587 -14.36 -0.77 26.19
C PHE A 587 -15.88 -0.75 25.97
N THR A 588 -16.54 0.26 26.55
CA THR A 588 -18.00 0.39 26.55
C THR A 588 -18.54 0.49 25.13
N GLU A 589 -17.84 1.21 24.26
CA GLU A 589 -18.24 1.40 22.86
C GLU A 589 -17.97 0.15 22.02
N LEU A 590 -16.86 -0.56 22.29
CA LEU A 590 -16.49 -1.76 21.56
C LEU A 590 -17.45 -2.92 21.86
N PHE A 591 -17.81 -3.13 23.13
CA PHE A 591 -18.62 -4.28 23.53
C PHE A 591 -20.11 -3.97 23.82
N GLY A 592 -20.47 -2.72 24.11
CA GLY A 592 -21.86 -2.29 24.31
C GLY A 592 -22.45 -2.60 25.69
N TRP A 593 -21.61 -2.88 26.68
CA TRP A 593 -21.98 -3.19 28.08
C TRP A 593 -21.00 -2.52 29.06
N GLN A 594 -21.41 -2.41 30.33
CA GLN A 594 -20.65 -1.69 31.35
C GLN A 594 -19.32 -2.41 31.69
N PRO A 595 -18.19 -1.69 31.70
CA PRO A 595 -16.88 -2.26 32.03
C PRO A 595 -16.77 -2.59 33.52
N ARG A 596 -16.02 -3.64 33.81
CA ARG A 596 -15.52 -3.94 35.16
C ARG A 596 -14.34 -3.03 35.52
N PRO A 597 -13.92 -2.95 36.80
CA PRO A 597 -12.80 -2.09 37.20
C PRO A 597 -11.52 -2.35 36.40
N LEU A 598 -11.15 -3.63 36.17
CA LEU A 598 -10.01 -4.00 35.33
C LEU A 598 -10.14 -3.46 33.90
N GLN A 599 -11.33 -3.54 33.30
CA GLN A 599 -11.58 -3.10 31.93
C GLN A 599 -11.55 -1.58 31.82
N THR A 600 -11.97 -0.87 32.87
CA THR A 600 -11.85 0.59 32.98
C THR A 600 -10.38 1.00 33.07
N ALA A 601 -9.59 0.31 33.89
CA ALA A 601 -8.15 0.55 33.99
C ALA A 601 -7.40 0.37 32.66
N ILE A 602 -7.88 -0.52 31.78
CA ILE A 602 -7.35 -0.65 30.41
C ILE A 602 -7.60 0.60 29.59
N ASP A 603 -8.77 1.24 29.70
CA ASP A 603 -9.08 2.47 28.96
C ASP A 603 -8.23 3.66 29.47
N ASP A 604 -7.83 3.65 30.74
CA ASP A 604 -7.03 4.70 31.38
C ASP A 604 -5.54 4.68 31.02
N ILE A 605 -5.02 3.59 30.42
CA ILE A 605 -3.60 3.55 29.98
C ILE A 605 -3.34 4.72 29.00
N PRO A 606 -2.31 5.56 29.21
CA PRO A 606 -2.07 6.74 28.37
C PRO A 606 -1.80 6.40 26.90
N HIS A 607 -2.51 7.05 25.98
CA HIS A 607 -2.34 6.83 24.53
C HIS A 607 -0.89 6.98 24.04
N PRO A 608 -0.07 7.96 24.48
CA PRO A 608 1.33 8.06 24.07
C PRO A 608 2.20 6.85 24.45
N LEU A 609 1.79 6.07 25.45
CA LEU A 609 2.49 4.83 25.80
C LEU A 609 2.24 3.73 24.77
N LEU A 610 1.10 3.75 24.09
CA LEU A 610 0.65 2.73 23.14
C LEU A 610 1.15 2.97 21.70
N THR A 611 1.68 4.16 21.40
CA THR A 611 2.25 4.47 20.07
C THR A 611 3.56 3.76 19.81
N GLU A 612 4.25 3.35 20.87
CA GLU A 612 5.48 2.55 20.83
C GLU A 612 5.18 1.10 21.20
N PRO A 613 6.06 0.13 20.87
CA PRO A 613 5.92 -1.25 21.31
C PRO A 613 5.82 -1.34 22.83
N THR A 614 4.84 -2.09 23.33
CA THR A 614 4.58 -2.23 24.77
C THR A 614 4.51 -3.67 25.24
N LEU A 615 4.89 -3.91 26.49
CA LEU A 615 4.50 -5.11 27.21
C LEU A 615 3.49 -4.71 28.29
N THR A 616 2.33 -5.34 28.29
CA THR A 616 1.33 -5.18 29.36
C THR A 616 1.14 -6.51 30.09
N ILE A 617 1.24 -6.49 31.42
CA ILE A 617 0.99 -7.63 32.31
C ILE A 617 -0.30 -7.34 33.08
N ILE A 618 -1.27 -8.25 32.94
CA ILE A 618 -2.58 -8.18 33.60
C ILE A 618 -2.67 -9.32 34.60
N GLU A 619 -2.63 -8.97 35.89
CA GLU A 619 -2.81 -9.89 37.01
C GLU A 619 -4.18 -9.65 37.64
N ALA A 620 -5.10 -10.59 37.45
CA ALA A 620 -6.43 -10.48 38.02
C ALA A 620 -7.05 -11.85 38.26
N PRO A 621 -7.95 -11.98 39.25
CA PRO A 621 -8.67 -13.22 39.51
C PRO A 621 -9.34 -13.82 38.27
N THR A 622 -9.59 -15.13 38.30
CA THR A 622 -10.41 -15.76 37.27
C THR A 622 -11.82 -15.19 37.29
N GLY A 623 -12.43 -14.99 36.12
CA GLY A 623 -13.77 -14.43 36.02
C GLY A 623 -13.85 -12.91 35.99
N GLU A 624 -12.74 -12.17 36.09
CA GLU A 624 -12.71 -10.69 36.02
C GLU A 624 -12.82 -10.12 34.58
N GLY A 625 -12.80 -10.97 33.55
CA GLY A 625 -12.90 -10.51 32.14
C GLY A 625 -11.56 -10.09 31.53
N LYS A 626 -10.47 -10.78 31.91
CA LYS A 626 -9.11 -10.57 31.38
C LYS A 626 -9.05 -10.65 29.86
N THR A 627 -9.79 -11.58 29.25
CA THR A 627 -9.81 -11.75 27.79
C THR A 627 -10.36 -10.50 27.09
N GLU A 628 -11.52 -9.98 27.51
CA GLU A 628 -12.07 -8.73 26.95
C GLU A 628 -11.17 -7.53 27.22
N ALA A 629 -10.55 -7.46 28.40
CA ALA A 629 -9.56 -6.43 28.72
C ALA A 629 -8.37 -6.48 27.73
N ALA A 630 -7.86 -7.67 27.43
CA ALA A 630 -6.77 -7.88 26.47
C ALA A 630 -7.16 -7.52 25.03
N LEU A 631 -8.38 -7.89 24.59
CA LEU A 631 -8.90 -7.55 23.26
C LEU A 631 -9.11 -6.04 23.11
N THR A 632 -9.59 -5.37 24.17
CA THR A 632 -9.72 -3.91 24.20
C THR A 632 -8.36 -3.25 24.08
N LEU A 633 -7.38 -3.70 24.87
CA LEU A 633 -6.02 -3.19 24.80
C LEU A 633 -5.40 -3.42 23.41
N ALA A 634 -5.60 -4.60 22.82
CA ALA A 634 -5.14 -4.89 21.47
C ALA A 634 -5.73 -3.91 20.45
N ARG A 635 -7.02 -3.57 20.58
CA ARG A 635 -7.67 -2.54 19.74
C ARG A 635 -7.10 -1.14 19.97
N ARG A 636 -6.82 -0.76 21.22
CA ARG A 636 -6.19 0.55 21.54
C ARG A 636 -4.78 0.64 20.96
N ILE A 637 -3.98 -0.42 21.06
CA ILE A 637 -2.66 -0.53 20.43
C ILE A 637 -2.81 -0.46 18.90
N ALA A 638 -3.77 -1.17 18.33
CA ALA A 638 -4.04 -1.17 16.89
C ALA A 638 -4.40 0.22 16.37
N GLN A 639 -5.21 0.99 17.12
CA GLN A 639 -5.55 2.36 16.79
C GLN A 639 -4.31 3.28 16.77
N ALA A 640 -3.36 3.07 17.69
CA ALA A 640 -2.14 3.85 17.78
C ALA A 640 -1.08 3.44 16.73
N GLN A 641 -0.96 2.14 16.42
CA GLN A 641 0.11 1.57 15.59
C GLN A 641 -0.32 1.23 14.14
N GLY A 642 -1.62 1.24 13.85
CA GLY A 642 -2.18 1.11 12.51
C GLY A 642 -2.44 -0.33 12.01
N THR A 643 -2.52 -1.33 12.89
CA THR A 643 -2.85 -2.72 12.52
C THR A 643 -3.60 -3.45 13.65
N ASP A 644 -4.74 -4.08 13.33
CA ASP A 644 -5.52 -4.89 14.28
C ASP A 644 -5.05 -6.35 14.37
N GLU A 645 -4.00 -6.71 13.64
CA GLU A 645 -3.48 -8.06 13.61
C GLU A 645 -3.03 -8.55 14.98
N MET A 646 -3.45 -9.76 15.37
CA MET A 646 -3.14 -10.31 16.68
C MET A 646 -2.92 -11.82 16.65
N TYR A 647 -2.15 -12.32 17.61
CA TYR A 647 -1.96 -13.74 17.88
C TYR A 647 -2.25 -14.04 19.35
N ILE A 648 -3.19 -14.93 19.62
CA ILE A 648 -3.53 -15.37 20.98
C ILE A 648 -2.92 -16.75 21.21
N ALA A 649 -1.97 -16.81 22.13
CA ALA A 649 -1.25 -17.99 22.58
C ALA A 649 -1.87 -18.51 23.88
N LEU A 650 -2.32 -19.77 23.88
CA LEU A 650 -2.99 -20.39 25.02
C LEU A 650 -2.26 -21.66 25.48
N PRO A 651 -2.44 -22.13 26.73
CA PRO A 651 -1.70 -23.28 27.26
C PRO A 651 -2.07 -24.63 26.63
N THR A 652 -3.33 -24.83 26.19
CA THR A 652 -3.76 -26.13 25.63
C THR A 652 -4.59 -25.99 24.34
N THR A 653 -4.71 -27.10 23.60
CA THR A 653 -5.47 -27.15 22.35
C THR A 653 -6.98 -26.91 22.55
N ALA A 654 -7.57 -27.42 23.64
CA ALA A 654 -8.98 -27.21 23.95
C ALA A 654 -9.29 -25.72 24.16
N THR A 655 -8.42 -25.03 24.91
CA THR A 655 -8.51 -23.59 25.14
C THR A 655 -8.43 -22.81 23.82
N SER A 656 -7.58 -23.28 22.89
CA SER A 656 -7.36 -22.65 21.58
C SER A 656 -8.60 -22.77 20.70
N ASN A 657 -9.30 -23.91 20.74
CA ASN A 657 -10.52 -24.11 19.98
C ASN A 657 -11.67 -23.20 20.47
N ALA A 658 -11.85 -23.07 21.78
CA ALA A 658 -12.85 -22.17 22.34
C ALA A 658 -12.54 -20.70 22.01
N MET A 659 -11.27 -20.30 22.15
CA MET A 659 -10.84 -18.94 21.84
C MET A 659 -10.87 -18.65 20.34
N TYR A 660 -10.72 -19.65 19.47
CA TYR A 660 -10.86 -19.50 18.03
C TYR A 660 -12.26 -19.02 17.65
N LYS A 661 -13.32 -19.71 18.10
CA LYS A 661 -14.72 -19.30 17.86
C LYS A 661 -14.99 -17.88 18.39
N ARG A 662 -14.55 -17.62 19.63
CA ARG A 662 -14.72 -16.31 20.27
C ARG A 662 -13.98 -15.18 19.56
N LEU A 663 -12.81 -15.45 18.97
CA LEU A 663 -12.10 -14.46 18.17
C LEU A 663 -12.82 -14.22 16.84
N GLN A 664 -13.39 -15.24 16.19
CA GLN A 664 -14.20 -15.06 14.98
C GLN A 664 -15.41 -14.15 15.25
N GLU A 665 -16.14 -14.39 16.33
CA GLU A 665 -17.25 -13.54 16.78
C GLU A 665 -16.77 -12.11 17.06
N HIS A 666 -15.62 -11.94 17.72
CA HIS A 666 -15.05 -10.62 17.97
C HIS A 666 -14.72 -9.87 16.66
N LEU A 667 -14.12 -10.55 15.67
CA LEU A 667 -13.84 -9.95 14.38
C LEU A 667 -15.12 -9.51 13.68
N GLN A 668 -16.12 -10.40 13.60
CA GLN A 668 -17.38 -10.15 12.89
C GLN A 668 -18.23 -9.08 13.57
N ASP A 669 -18.47 -9.22 14.88
CA ASP A 669 -19.44 -8.41 15.59
C ASP A 669 -18.85 -7.09 16.08
N ARG A 670 -17.58 -7.09 16.47
CA ARG A 670 -16.94 -5.94 17.14
C ARG A 670 -16.05 -5.17 16.18
N LEU A 671 -15.12 -5.84 15.50
CA LEU A 671 -14.19 -5.20 14.58
C LEU A 671 -14.77 -4.99 13.17
N LYS A 672 -15.91 -5.61 12.84
CA LYS A 672 -16.52 -5.60 11.50
C LYS A 672 -15.56 -6.09 10.41
N LEU A 673 -14.74 -7.08 10.76
CA LEU A 673 -13.79 -7.76 9.88
C LEU A 673 -14.32 -9.17 9.55
N PRO A 674 -13.95 -9.76 8.38
CA PRO A 674 -14.39 -11.11 8.03
C PRO A 674 -13.92 -12.16 9.06
N PRO A 675 -14.83 -13.01 9.59
CA PRO A 675 -14.50 -14.01 10.60
C PRO A 675 -13.53 -15.10 10.09
N ASP A 676 -13.52 -15.37 8.78
CA ASP A 676 -12.69 -16.40 8.17
C ASP A 676 -11.18 -16.08 8.26
N LEU A 677 -10.81 -14.83 8.56
CA LEU A 677 -9.40 -14.44 8.67
C LEU A 677 -8.66 -15.06 9.85
N VAL A 678 -9.39 -15.60 10.83
CA VAL A 678 -8.79 -16.28 11.98
C VAL A 678 -8.24 -17.63 11.55
N GLN A 679 -6.99 -17.93 11.91
CA GLN A 679 -6.40 -19.25 11.73
C GLN A 679 -6.14 -19.94 13.06
N LEU A 680 -6.51 -21.22 13.15
CA LEU A 680 -6.23 -22.08 14.29
C LEU A 680 -4.84 -22.72 14.14
N VAL A 681 -3.97 -22.54 15.13
CA VAL A 681 -2.53 -22.81 15.07
C VAL A 681 -2.12 -23.79 16.17
N HIS A 682 -2.40 -25.09 15.99
CA HIS A 682 -1.88 -26.15 16.87
C HIS A 682 -1.64 -27.48 16.14
N GLY A 683 -0.95 -28.41 16.81
CA GLY A 683 -0.49 -29.68 16.23
C GLY A 683 -1.59 -30.60 15.65
N GLN A 684 -2.83 -30.41 16.07
CA GLN A 684 -4.03 -31.18 15.68
C GLN A 684 -5.04 -30.36 14.86
N ALA A 685 -4.73 -29.10 14.52
CA ALA A 685 -5.66 -28.19 13.84
C ALA A 685 -6.17 -28.71 12.49
N PHE A 686 -5.41 -29.59 11.82
CA PHE A 686 -5.82 -30.24 10.57
C PHE A 686 -6.96 -31.26 10.76
N LEU A 687 -7.03 -31.96 11.90
CA LEU A 687 -8.08 -32.95 12.19
C LEU A 687 -9.41 -32.27 12.55
N MET A 688 -9.34 -31.10 13.17
CA MET A 688 -10.51 -30.35 13.66
C MET A 688 -11.21 -29.57 12.54
N LYS A 689 -10.53 -29.23 11.45
CA LYS A 689 -11.16 -28.54 10.31
C LYS A 689 -12.12 -29.44 9.53
N ASP A 690 -11.94 -30.76 9.57
CA ASP A 690 -12.88 -31.72 8.97
C ASP A 690 -14.15 -31.91 9.83
N ASP A 691 -14.04 -31.87 11.17
CA ASP A 691 -15.19 -31.98 12.09
C ASP A 691 -15.90 -30.62 12.33
N LEU A 692 -15.19 -29.49 12.15
CA LEU A 692 -15.75 -28.12 12.14
C LEU A 692 -16.34 -27.73 10.77
N HIS A 693 -16.70 -28.72 9.93
CA HIS A 693 -17.81 -28.56 9.01
C HIS A 693 -19.11 -28.37 9.80
N ILE A 694 -19.22 -27.21 10.47
CA ILE A 694 -20.50 -26.58 10.70
C ILE A 694 -21.06 -26.40 9.29
N THR A 695 -21.97 -27.29 8.89
CA THR A 695 -22.98 -26.97 7.90
C THR A 695 -23.45 -25.56 8.26
N PRO A 696 -23.19 -24.53 7.42
CA PRO A 696 -23.67 -23.20 7.70
C PRO A 696 -25.16 -23.34 7.99
N MET A 697 -25.62 -22.89 9.16
CA MET A 697 -27.04 -22.81 9.39
C MET A 697 -27.64 -22.03 8.23
N ASP A 698 -28.56 -22.69 7.57
CA ASP A 698 -29.30 -22.32 6.37
C ASP A 698 -29.69 -20.84 6.38
N ASN A 699 -28.84 -20.00 5.77
CA ASN A 699 -29.08 -18.62 5.36
C ASN A 699 -27.96 -18.15 4.43
N GLY A 700 -27.94 -18.70 3.21
CA GLY A 700 -27.30 -18.09 2.03
C GLY A 700 -25.81 -18.41 1.82
N ASP A 701 -25.55 -19.22 0.80
CA ASP A 701 -24.34 -19.30 -0.05
C ASP A 701 -23.04 -18.67 0.49
N GLY A 702 -22.27 -19.44 1.25
CA GLY A 702 -20.91 -19.10 1.63
C GLY A 702 -19.99 -20.31 1.56
N GLU A 703 -19.42 -20.60 0.39
CA GLU A 703 -18.26 -21.49 0.29
C GLU A 703 -17.07 -20.87 1.04
N PRO A 704 -16.19 -21.66 1.71
CA PRO A 704 -15.01 -21.15 2.40
C PRO A 704 -14.12 -20.36 1.42
N HIS A 705 -13.69 -19.16 1.82
CA HIS A 705 -12.90 -18.28 0.95
C HIS A 705 -11.59 -18.99 0.52
N PRO A 706 -11.36 -19.25 -0.79
CA PRO A 706 -10.22 -20.03 -1.28
C PRO A 706 -8.83 -19.49 -0.89
N ALA A 707 -8.77 -18.24 -0.41
CA ALA A 707 -7.55 -17.49 -0.17
C ALA A 707 -6.80 -17.91 1.11
N LEU A 708 -7.49 -18.59 2.05
CA LEU A 708 -6.94 -18.92 3.37
C LEU A 708 -6.28 -20.30 3.43
N THR A 709 -6.48 -21.12 2.40
CA THR A 709 -5.88 -22.46 2.26
C THR A 709 -4.36 -22.44 2.31
N TRP A 710 -3.73 -21.32 1.90
CA TRP A 710 -2.28 -21.18 1.94
C TRP A 710 -1.69 -21.21 3.36
N PHE A 711 -2.44 -20.76 4.37
CA PHE A 711 -1.98 -20.71 5.76
C PHE A 711 -2.13 -22.04 6.52
N GLU A 712 -2.83 -23.02 5.95
CA GLU A 712 -3.11 -24.32 6.59
C GLU A 712 -1.87 -25.13 7.01
N PRO A 713 -0.75 -25.12 6.27
CA PRO A 713 0.45 -25.82 6.73
C PRO A 713 0.96 -25.19 8.03
N LYS A 714 1.28 -26.02 9.05
CA LYS A 714 1.75 -25.61 10.40
C LYS A 714 2.85 -24.54 10.46
N LYS A 715 3.64 -24.37 9.40
CA LYS A 715 4.73 -23.37 9.33
C LYS A 715 4.26 -21.99 8.83
N LYS A 716 3.11 -21.94 8.17
CA LYS A 716 2.54 -20.73 7.54
C LYS A 716 1.43 -20.12 8.37
N SER A 717 0.83 -20.88 9.28
CA SER A 717 -0.32 -20.47 10.08
C SER A 717 -0.06 -19.20 10.92
N LEU A 718 1.16 -19.02 11.43
CA LEU A 718 1.55 -17.78 12.15
C LEU A 718 1.60 -16.53 11.25
N LEU A 719 1.68 -16.69 9.93
CA LEU A 719 1.71 -15.55 8.99
C LEU A 719 0.31 -14.96 8.76
N ALA A 720 -0.75 -15.68 9.15
CA ALA A 720 -2.12 -15.20 9.02
C ALA A 720 -2.32 -13.90 9.83
N PRO A 721 -3.15 -12.95 9.38
CA PRO A 721 -3.41 -11.70 10.10
C PRO A 721 -3.92 -11.91 11.53
N PHE A 722 -4.80 -12.88 11.73
CA PHE A 722 -5.35 -13.24 13.03
C PHE A 722 -5.11 -14.72 13.31
N GLY A 723 -4.58 -15.04 14.49
CA GLY A 723 -4.28 -16.43 14.84
C GLY A 723 -4.58 -16.75 16.30
N VAL A 724 -5.05 -17.97 16.54
CA VAL A 724 -5.24 -18.55 17.87
C VAL A 724 -4.51 -19.88 17.92
N GLY A 725 -3.69 -20.13 18.92
CA GLY A 725 -2.93 -21.38 19.00
C GLY A 725 -2.27 -21.64 20.33
N THR A 726 -1.52 -22.74 20.40
CA THR A 726 -0.78 -23.05 21.63
C THR A 726 0.46 -22.18 21.76
N VAL A 727 0.82 -21.87 23.01
CA VAL A 727 2.05 -21.11 23.32
C VAL A 727 3.30 -21.73 22.72
N ASP A 728 3.37 -23.07 22.61
CA ASP A 728 4.49 -23.78 22.00
C ASP A 728 4.78 -23.32 20.57
N GLN A 729 3.74 -22.95 19.80
CA GLN A 729 3.93 -22.48 18.43
C GLN A 729 4.62 -21.12 18.37
N ALA A 730 4.33 -20.24 19.33
CA ALA A 730 5.03 -18.97 19.48
C ALA A 730 6.45 -19.18 20.02
N GLU A 731 6.62 -20.07 21.00
CA GLU A 731 7.93 -20.40 21.57
C GLU A 731 8.92 -20.96 20.54
N LEU A 732 8.43 -21.75 19.57
CA LEU A 732 9.24 -22.21 18.44
C LEU A 732 9.88 -21.08 17.63
N ALA A 733 9.38 -19.84 17.72
CA ALA A 733 10.01 -18.67 17.12
C ALA A 733 11.31 -18.26 17.85
N ALA A 734 11.39 -18.47 19.17
CA ALA A 734 12.55 -18.17 20.00
C ALA A 734 13.59 -19.30 20.03
N LEU A 735 13.20 -20.52 19.66
CA LEU A 735 14.07 -21.70 19.65
C LEU A 735 14.93 -21.82 18.38
N ASN A 736 16.04 -22.56 18.49
CA ASN A 736 16.95 -22.82 17.37
C ASN A 736 16.44 -23.96 16.46
N VAL A 737 15.32 -23.70 15.78
CA VAL A 737 14.67 -24.63 14.86
C VAL A 737 14.67 -24.11 13.43
N LYS A 738 14.50 -25.01 12.45
CA LYS A 738 14.43 -24.62 11.03
C LYS A 738 13.28 -23.64 10.80
N HIS A 739 13.56 -22.56 10.07
CA HIS A 739 12.62 -21.45 9.79
C HIS A 739 12.10 -20.74 11.04
N ASN A 740 12.91 -20.60 12.10
CA ASN A 740 12.55 -19.75 13.23
C ASN A 740 12.31 -18.29 12.81
N ALA A 741 13.12 -17.73 11.89
CA ALA A 741 12.95 -16.38 11.34
C ALA A 741 11.58 -16.17 10.68
N LEU A 742 11.02 -17.20 10.03
CA LEU A 742 9.68 -17.15 9.45
C LEU A 742 8.59 -17.06 10.52
N ARG A 743 8.76 -17.77 11.65
CA ARG A 743 7.84 -17.68 12.78
C ARG A 743 7.95 -16.34 13.50
N LEU A 744 9.18 -15.84 13.67
CA LEU A 744 9.43 -14.52 14.26
C LEU A 744 8.78 -13.42 13.43
N ILE A 745 8.99 -13.38 12.11
CA ILE A 745 8.29 -12.39 11.27
C ILE A 745 6.78 -12.62 11.26
N GLY A 746 6.32 -13.88 11.41
CA GLY A 746 4.91 -14.22 11.56
C GLY A 746 4.27 -13.67 12.83
N LEU A 747 5.01 -13.50 13.92
CA LEU A 747 4.53 -12.82 15.13
C LEU A 747 4.79 -11.31 15.13
N ALA A 748 5.87 -10.88 14.47
CA ALA A 748 6.34 -9.51 14.54
C ALA A 748 5.31 -8.51 14.02
N GLY A 749 5.12 -7.40 14.73
CA GLY A 749 4.16 -6.35 14.38
C GLY A 749 2.69 -6.71 14.56
N LYS A 750 2.38 -7.85 15.18
CA LYS A 750 1.05 -8.16 15.74
C LYS A 750 0.96 -7.68 17.18
N VAL A 751 -0.24 -7.68 17.75
CA VAL A 751 -0.39 -7.78 19.20
C VAL A 751 -0.35 -9.25 19.60
N VAL A 752 0.64 -9.64 20.40
CA VAL A 752 0.79 -11.04 20.85
C VAL A 752 0.23 -11.16 22.27
N ILE A 753 -0.81 -11.95 22.47
CA ILE A 753 -1.47 -12.15 23.76
C ILE A 753 -1.11 -13.55 24.26
N LEU A 754 -0.47 -13.66 25.43
CA LEU A 754 -0.23 -14.94 26.10
C LEU A 754 -1.19 -15.07 27.27
N ASP A 755 -2.01 -16.11 27.24
CA ASP A 755 -2.97 -16.41 28.29
C ASP A 755 -2.40 -17.41 29.31
N GLU A 756 -2.83 -17.28 30.56
CA GLU A 756 -2.46 -18.13 31.72
C GLU A 756 -0.94 -18.32 31.93
N VAL A 757 -0.17 -17.23 31.96
CA VAL A 757 1.30 -17.27 32.03
C VAL A 757 1.86 -17.93 33.31
N HIS A 758 1.06 -18.02 34.38
CA HIS A 758 1.45 -18.73 35.60
C HIS A 758 1.53 -20.25 35.44
N ALA A 759 0.76 -20.83 34.52
CA ALA A 759 0.73 -22.28 34.31
C ALA A 759 2.04 -22.82 33.70
N TYR A 760 2.95 -21.93 33.29
CA TYR A 760 4.20 -22.30 32.64
C TYR A 760 5.30 -22.65 33.66
N ASP A 761 5.95 -23.79 33.44
CA ASP A 761 7.07 -24.24 34.24
C ASP A 761 8.28 -23.29 34.14
N THR A 762 9.29 -23.54 34.99
CA THR A 762 10.53 -22.75 35.00
C THR A 762 11.28 -22.78 33.67
N TYR A 763 11.16 -23.86 32.90
CA TYR A 763 11.84 -24.02 31.61
C TYR A 763 11.17 -23.16 30.53
N MET A 764 9.85 -23.27 30.36
CA MET A 764 9.03 -22.46 29.46
C MET A 764 9.16 -20.97 29.77
N THR A 765 9.19 -20.59 31.07
CA THR A 765 9.40 -19.19 31.48
C THR A 765 10.67 -18.60 30.85
N THR A 766 11.77 -19.37 30.75
CA THR A 766 13.01 -18.88 30.10
C THR A 766 12.86 -18.68 28.60
N ILE A 767 12.09 -19.54 27.93
CA ILE A 767 11.82 -19.44 26.50
C ILE A 767 10.93 -18.23 26.23
N ILE A 768 9.90 -18.00 27.05
CA ILE A 768 9.04 -16.82 26.99
C ILE A 768 9.87 -15.55 27.16
N GLY A 769 10.75 -15.47 28.16
CA GLY A 769 11.63 -14.31 28.32
C GLY A 769 12.51 -14.06 27.09
N ARG A 770 13.04 -15.11 26.46
CA ARG A 770 13.79 -14.98 25.21
C ARG A 770 12.92 -14.56 24.02
N MET A 771 11.68 -15.04 23.97
CA MET A 771 10.70 -14.62 22.97
C MET A 771 10.36 -13.15 23.13
N LEU A 772 10.13 -12.66 24.36
CA LEU A 772 9.88 -11.25 24.66
C LEU A 772 11.02 -10.35 24.18
N GLU A 773 12.28 -10.73 24.41
CA GLU A 773 13.46 -10.01 23.90
C GLU A 773 13.43 -9.88 22.35
N TRP A 774 13.07 -10.96 21.65
CA TRP A 774 12.95 -10.95 20.18
C TRP A 774 11.78 -10.10 19.69
N LEU A 775 10.61 -10.23 20.32
CA LEU A 775 9.40 -9.48 19.96
C LEU A 775 9.60 -7.98 20.20
N ALA A 776 10.22 -7.59 21.32
CA ALA A 776 10.60 -6.21 21.59
C ALA A 776 11.57 -5.66 20.54
N ALA A 777 12.62 -6.42 20.20
CA ALA A 777 13.59 -6.00 19.18
C ALA A 777 13.00 -5.86 17.77
N LEU A 778 11.89 -6.55 17.48
CA LEU A 778 11.13 -6.47 16.23
C LEU A 778 9.97 -5.46 16.29
N GLY A 779 9.85 -4.69 17.38
CA GLY A 779 8.84 -3.65 17.54
C GLY A 779 7.43 -4.20 17.74
N THR A 780 7.27 -5.29 18.50
CA THR A 780 6.01 -6.02 18.67
C THR A 780 5.45 -5.85 20.07
N SER A 781 4.18 -5.49 20.19
CA SER A 781 3.50 -5.33 21.48
C SER A 781 3.00 -6.67 22.02
N VAL A 782 3.11 -6.88 23.32
CA VAL A 782 2.77 -8.15 24.00
C VAL A 782 1.84 -7.89 25.18
N VAL A 783 0.84 -8.74 25.36
CA VAL A 783 -0.06 -8.75 26.53
C VAL A 783 0.07 -10.09 27.23
N LEU A 784 0.40 -10.08 28.52
CA LEU A 784 0.49 -11.28 29.36
C LEU A 784 -0.69 -11.30 30.31
N LEU A 785 -1.49 -12.36 30.27
CA LEU A 785 -2.60 -12.56 31.19
C LEU A 785 -2.21 -13.61 32.23
N SER A 786 -2.48 -13.31 33.50
CA SER A 786 -2.29 -14.28 34.56
C SER A 786 -3.36 -14.15 35.64
N ALA A 787 -3.72 -15.27 36.25
CA ALA A 787 -4.46 -15.26 37.50
C ALA A 787 -3.62 -14.63 38.61
N THR A 788 -2.36 -15.06 38.77
CA THR A 788 -1.40 -14.50 39.73
C THR A 788 0.00 -14.60 39.14
N LEU A 789 0.93 -13.69 39.46
CA LEU A 789 2.32 -13.84 39.05
C LEU A 789 3.26 -13.40 40.20
N PRO A 790 4.24 -14.23 40.61
CA PRO A 790 5.20 -13.82 41.61
C PRO A 790 5.94 -12.53 41.22
N LEU A 791 6.15 -11.62 42.18
CA LEU A 791 6.81 -10.32 41.97
C LEU A 791 8.11 -10.45 41.15
N ASN A 792 8.98 -11.38 41.53
CA ASN A 792 10.25 -11.61 40.86
C ASN A 792 10.07 -12.04 39.39
N LYS A 793 9.06 -12.86 39.08
CA LYS A 793 8.76 -13.28 37.71
C LYS A 793 8.23 -12.11 36.89
N ARG A 794 7.34 -11.29 37.46
CA ARG A 794 6.79 -10.09 36.82
C ARG A 794 7.89 -9.10 36.44
N GLN A 795 8.77 -8.78 37.40
CA GLN A 795 9.91 -7.89 37.18
C GLN A 795 10.83 -8.45 36.10
N TRP A 796 11.18 -9.73 36.19
CA TRP A 796 12.04 -10.39 35.23
C TRP A 796 11.48 -10.36 33.79
N LEU A 797 10.18 -10.63 33.60
CA LEU A 797 9.54 -10.55 32.29
C LEU A 797 9.53 -9.11 31.73
N ALA A 798 9.24 -8.13 32.58
CA ALA A 798 9.25 -6.72 32.20
C ALA A 798 10.66 -6.20 31.86
N GLU A 799 11.69 -6.65 32.59
CA GLU A 799 13.10 -6.38 32.30
C GLU A 799 13.52 -7.00 30.96
N LYS A 800 13.09 -8.23 30.69
CA LYS A 800 13.40 -8.94 29.44
C LYS A 800 12.86 -8.22 28.21
N TYR A 801 11.64 -7.68 28.30
CA TYR A 801 11.05 -6.92 27.20
C TYR A 801 11.66 -5.50 27.07
N SER A 802 11.80 -4.77 28.17
CA SER A 802 12.32 -3.39 28.17
C SER A 802 13.85 -3.29 27.94
N GLY A 803 14.56 -4.42 28.01
CA GLY A 803 16.02 -4.46 27.98
C GLY A 803 16.65 -3.86 29.26
N GLY A 804 15.95 -3.93 30.39
CA GLY A 804 16.38 -3.38 31.67
C GLY A 804 16.32 -1.85 31.79
N LYS A 805 15.60 -1.17 30.88
CA LYS A 805 15.47 0.30 30.86
C LYS A 805 14.37 0.82 31.79
N ALA A 806 13.37 -0.02 32.10
CA ALA A 806 12.23 0.35 32.92
C ALA A 806 12.57 0.27 34.41
N MET A 807 12.26 1.32 35.17
CA MET A 807 12.35 1.31 36.63
C MET A 807 11.02 0.83 37.22
N LEU A 808 11.02 -0.36 37.82
CA LEU A 808 9.81 -0.99 38.35
C LEU A 808 9.72 -0.78 39.87
N GLU A 809 8.58 -0.28 40.33
CA GLU A 809 8.28 -0.22 41.76
C GLU A 809 7.95 -1.61 42.32
N HIS A 810 8.32 -1.83 43.58
CA HIS A 810 7.99 -3.07 44.29
C HIS A 810 6.61 -2.90 44.93
N THR A 811 5.67 -3.75 44.56
CA THR A 811 4.30 -3.74 45.09
C THR A 811 3.71 -5.14 45.10
N ASP A 812 3.06 -5.47 46.22
CA ASP A 812 2.32 -6.72 46.42
C ASP A 812 0.81 -6.53 46.19
N ALA A 813 0.41 -5.40 45.59
CA ALA A 813 -0.98 -5.12 45.27
C ALA A 813 -1.55 -6.13 44.26
N TYR A 814 -2.81 -6.48 44.44
CA TYR A 814 -3.54 -7.42 43.59
C TYR A 814 -5.05 -7.10 43.64
N PRO A 815 -5.76 -7.05 42.51
CA PRO A 815 -5.30 -7.12 41.12
C PRO A 815 -4.25 -6.06 40.74
N TYR A 816 -3.48 -6.32 39.67
CA TYR A 816 -2.40 -5.44 39.23
C TYR A 816 -2.30 -5.36 37.71
N LEU A 817 -2.10 -4.14 37.22
CA LEU A 817 -1.87 -3.83 35.81
C LEU A 817 -0.51 -3.13 35.69
N LEU A 818 0.35 -3.63 34.80
CA LEU A 818 1.64 -3.03 34.49
C LEU A 818 1.79 -2.90 32.98
N THR A 819 2.07 -1.71 32.48
CA THR A 819 2.45 -1.48 31.08
C THR A 819 3.83 -0.84 31.01
N VAL A 820 4.73 -1.43 30.23
CA VAL A 820 6.08 -0.90 29.99
C VAL A 820 6.28 -0.62 28.50
N SER A 821 6.89 0.53 28.20
CA SER A 821 7.31 0.90 26.85
C SER A 821 8.66 1.61 26.91
N GLY A 822 9.72 0.96 26.44
CA GLY A 822 11.08 1.46 26.60
C GLY A 822 11.43 1.69 28.07
N ALA A 823 11.62 2.96 28.45
CA ALA A 823 11.87 3.38 29.84
C ALA A 823 10.61 3.82 30.60
N SER A 824 9.49 4.05 29.89
CA SER A 824 8.23 4.51 30.46
C SER A 824 7.46 3.36 31.09
N VAL A 825 6.87 3.61 32.26
CA VAL A 825 6.11 2.63 33.04
C VAL A 825 4.78 3.24 33.45
N TYR A 826 3.70 2.47 33.31
CA TYR A 826 2.38 2.75 33.85
C TYR A 826 1.92 1.58 34.71
N THR A 827 1.32 1.88 35.86
CA THR A 827 0.84 0.87 36.81
C THR A 827 -0.51 1.27 37.36
N ASP A 828 -1.38 0.29 37.57
CA ASP A 828 -2.69 0.49 38.20
C ASP A 828 -3.05 -0.72 39.09
N THR A 829 -3.90 -0.51 40.08
CA THR A 829 -4.38 -1.50 41.06
C THR A 829 -5.91 -1.48 41.07
N PRO A 830 -6.57 -2.01 40.02
CA PRO A 830 -8.02 -1.99 39.94
C PRO A 830 -8.64 -2.88 41.01
N ALA A 831 -9.77 -2.46 41.58
CA ALA A 831 -10.53 -3.26 42.54
C ALA A 831 -11.01 -4.58 41.91
N ALA A 832 -11.06 -5.66 42.70
CA ALA A 832 -11.62 -6.93 42.23
C ALA A 832 -13.15 -6.85 42.20
N THR A 833 -13.80 -7.49 41.23
CA THR A 833 -15.27 -7.47 41.13
C THR A 833 -15.91 -8.34 42.23
N ASN A 834 -15.23 -9.42 42.65
CA ASN A 834 -15.71 -10.37 43.67
C ASN A 834 -14.78 -10.44 44.90
N GLU A 835 -14.76 -9.40 45.73
CA GLU A 835 -13.85 -9.30 46.90
C GLU A 835 -14.17 -10.27 48.06
N ASN A 836 -15.36 -10.87 48.13
CA ASN A 836 -15.88 -11.43 49.39
C ASN A 836 -16.17 -12.95 49.42
N LYS A 837 -15.69 -13.74 48.46
CA LYS A 837 -15.97 -15.19 48.47
C LYS A 837 -15.04 -15.92 49.46
N GLN A 838 -15.57 -16.27 50.63
CA GLN A 838 -14.88 -17.13 51.60
C GLN A 838 -14.98 -18.59 51.18
N ILE A 839 -13.85 -19.31 51.16
CA ILE A 839 -13.78 -20.72 50.77
C ILE A 839 -13.33 -21.55 51.97
N HIS A 840 -14.12 -22.55 52.32
CA HIS A 840 -13.81 -23.44 53.44
C HIS A 840 -12.86 -24.54 52.98
N LEU A 841 -11.63 -24.50 53.49
CA LEU A 841 -10.59 -25.48 53.17
C LEU A 841 -10.57 -26.60 54.20
N HIS A 842 -10.65 -27.83 53.70
CA HIS A 842 -10.63 -29.06 54.49
C HIS A 842 -9.50 -29.95 54.01
N THR A 843 -8.90 -30.70 54.93
CA THR A 843 -7.88 -31.70 54.61
C THR A 843 -8.51 -33.09 54.64
N LEU A 844 -8.20 -33.92 53.65
CA LEU A 844 -8.74 -35.26 53.54
C LEU A 844 -7.60 -36.25 53.24
N HIS A 845 -7.64 -37.39 53.91
CA HIS A 845 -6.56 -38.37 53.88
C HIS A 845 -7.12 -39.76 53.59
N PHE A 846 -6.64 -40.34 52.50
CA PHE A 846 -6.83 -41.74 52.16
C PHE A 846 -5.47 -42.41 51.98
N ALA A 847 -5.41 -43.73 52.20
CA ALA A 847 -4.27 -44.50 51.76
C ALA A 847 -4.22 -44.52 50.21
N GLU A 848 -3.01 -44.69 49.65
CA GLU A 848 -2.71 -44.55 48.21
C GLU A 848 -3.66 -45.37 47.33
N GLU A 849 -3.80 -46.65 47.64
CA GLU A 849 -4.59 -47.62 46.87
C GLU A 849 -5.99 -47.89 47.45
N ASP A 850 -6.45 -47.07 48.40
CA ASP A 850 -7.77 -47.23 48.99
C ASP A 850 -8.86 -46.57 48.13
N TRP A 851 -9.02 -47.10 46.91
CA TRP A 851 -9.98 -46.59 45.92
C TRP A 851 -11.42 -46.75 46.39
N SER A 852 -11.73 -47.82 47.12
CA SER A 852 -13.07 -48.10 47.64
C SER A 852 -13.49 -47.07 48.70
N SER A 853 -12.60 -46.66 49.60
CA SER A 853 -12.92 -45.59 50.57
C SER A 853 -13.09 -44.23 49.88
N LYS A 854 -12.25 -43.92 48.87
CA LYS A 854 -12.38 -42.70 48.05
C LYS A 854 -13.74 -42.64 47.35
N ALA A 855 -14.14 -43.72 46.70
CA ALA A 855 -15.43 -43.86 46.03
C ALA A 855 -16.61 -43.77 47.00
N SER A 856 -16.54 -44.47 48.14
CA SER A 856 -17.58 -44.45 49.17
C SER A 856 -17.79 -43.04 49.74
N TRP A 857 -16.70 -42.30 49.95
CA TRP A 857 -16.76 -40.92 50.42
C TRP A 857 -17.41 -39.98 49.39
N LEU A 858 -17.05 -40.12 48.10
CA LEU A 858 -17.67 -39.35 47.01
C LEU A 858 -19.18 -39.58 46.95
N LEU A 859 -19.63 -40.84 47.04
CA LEU A 859 -21.05 -41.19 47.06
C LEU A 859 -21.76 -40.63 48.29
N GLN A 860 -21.11 -40.64 49.47
CA GLN A 860 -21.68 -40.05 50.67
C GLN A 860 -21.93 -38.55 50.50
N GLN A 861 -21.01 -37.83 49.85
CA GLN A 861 -21.21 -36.41 49.57
C GLN A 861 -22.28 -36.20 48.49
N ALA A 862 -22.24 -36.95 47.39
CA ALA A 862 -23.24 -36.83 46.31
C ALA A 862 -24.66 -37.24 46.77
N GLY A 863 -24.76 -38.09 47.79
CA GLY A 863 -26.02 -38.42 48.47
C GLY A 863 -26.69 -37.22 49.14
N LYS A 864 -25.96 -36.14 49.43
CA LYS A 864 -26.50 -34.86 49.92
C LYS A 864 -27.03 -33.94 48.81
N GLY A 865 -26.96 -34.39 47.54
CA GLY A 865 -27.30 -33.60 46.37
C GLY A 865 -26.12 -32.82 45.80
N GLY A 866 -26.28 -32.30 44.59
CA GLY A 866 -25.33 -31.39 43.94
C GLY A 866 -24.28 -32.08 43.08
N CYS A 867 -23.42 -31.26 42.49
CA CYS A 867 -22.38 -31.68 41.56
C CYS A 867 -21.00 -31.58 42.23
N ILE A 868 -20.28 -32.69 42.25
CA ILE A 868 -19.00 -32.85 42.94
C ILE A 868 -17.92 -33.12 41.91
N CYS A 869 -16.75 -32.50 42.04
CA CYS A 869 -15.58 -32.90 41.25
C CYS A 869 -14.43 -33.45 42.08
N TRP A 870 -13.70 -34.42 41.51
CA TRP A 870 -12.40 -34.84 42.00
C TRP A 870 -11.34 -34.61 40.93
N ILE A 871 -10.37 -33.73 41.19
CA ILE A 871 -9.23 -33.49 40.32
C ILE A 871 -8.01 -34.28 40.82
N ALA A 872 -7.68 -35.34 40.09
CA ALA A 872 -6.53 -36.19 40.37
C ALA A 872 -5.28 -35.73 39.60
N ASN A 873 -4.09 -35.94 40.17
CA ASN A 873 -2.85 -35.51 39.52
C ASN A 873 -2.41 -36.42 38.35
N THR A 874 -2.89 -37.66 38.30
CA THR A 874 -2.53 -38.61 37.23
C THR A 874 -3.76 -39.29 36.64
N VAL A 875 -3.63 -39.70 35.37
CA VAL A 875 -4.69 -40.42 34.65
C VAL A 875 -5.01 -41.74 35.32
N GLU A 876 -4.01 -42.45 35.83
CA GLU A 876 -4.20 -43.73 36.52
C GLU A 876 -5.05 -43.57 37.78
N ARG A 877 -4.76 -42.56 38.62
CA ARG A 877 -5.53 -42.27 39.83
C ARG A 877 -6.99 -41.93 39.51
N ALA A 878 -7.22 -41.10 38.49
CA ALA A 878 -8.56 -40.77 38.02
C ALA A 878 -9.32 -42.03 37.56
N GLN A 879 -8.68 -42.88 36.74
CA GLN A 879 -9.26 -44.12 36.23
C GLN A 879 -9.59 -45.12 37.35
N ARG A 880 -8.68 -45.34 38.30
CA ARG A 880 -8.88 -46.29 39.41
C ARG A 880 -9.98 -45.82 40.36
N THR A 881 -10.01 -44.54 40.69
CA THR A 881 -11.06 -43.96 41.54
C THR A 881 -12.42 -44.02 40.84
N PHE A 882 -12.47 -43.75 39.54
CA PHE A 882 -13.69 -43.85 38.74
C PHE A 882 -14.20 -45.29 38.58
N GLN A 883 -13.30 -46.26 38.37
CA GLN A 883 -13.67 -47.68 38.35
C GLN A 883 -14.27 -48.12 39.69
N ALA A 884 -13.63 -47.78 40.81
CA ALA A 884 -14.15 -48.08 42.14
C ALA A 884 -15.49 -47.37 42.42
N LEU A 885 -15.72 -46.18 41.86
CA LEU A 885 -16.99 -45.46 41.94
C LEU A 885 -18.10 -46.19 41.18
N LEU A 886 -17.85 -46.60 39.94
CA LEU A 886 -18.84 -47.29 39.10
C LEU A 886 -19.30 -48.64 39.67
N GLU A 887 -18.46 -49.32 40.45
CA GLU A 887 -18.82 -50.60 41.09
C GLU A 887 -19.89 -50.45 42.18
N ILE A 888 -20.01 -49.27 42.81
CA ILE A 888 -20.90 -49.04 43.96
C ILE A 888 -21.86 -47.86 43.79
N ALA A 889 -21.76 -47.10 42.70
CA ALA A 889 -22.62 -45.96 42.42
C ALA A 889 -24.06 -46.41 42.09
N PRO A 890 -25.10 -45.80 42.68
CA PRO A 890 -26.47 -46.04 42.27
C PRO A 890 -26.78 -45.33 40.93
N ASP A 891 -27.78 -45.85 40.22
CA ASP A 891 -28.19 -45.36 38.89
C ASP A 891 -28.68 -43.89 38.87
N ASP A 892 -28.99 -43.30 40.03
CA ASP A 892 -29.46 -41.91 40.15
C ASP A 892 -28.33 -40.86 40.23
N ILE A 893 -27.07 -41.30 40.25
CA ILE A 893 -25.90 -40.41 40.30
C ILE A 893 -25.17 -40.42 38.95
N ASP A 894 -25.17 -39.26 38.29
CA ASP A 894 -24.45 -39.08 37.02
C ASP A 894 -22.93 -39.09 37.27
N CYS A 895 -22.23 -40.08 36.73
CA CYS A 895 -20.78 -40.23 36.92
C CYS A 895 -20.05 -40.02 35.60
N THR A 896 -19.09 -39.08 35.56
CA THR A 896 -18.32 -38.77 34.33
C THR A 896 -16.81 -38.78 34.60
N LEU A 897 -16.03 -39.30 33.65
CA LEU A 897 -14.56 -39.33 33.68
C LEU A 897 -13.98 -38.48 32.54
N LEU A 898 -13.09 -37.52 32.85
CA LEU A 898 -12.39 -36.74 31.84
C LEU A 898 -10.86 -36.73 32.03
N HIS A 899 -10.13 -37.13 30.99
CA HIS A 899 -8.67 -37.04 30.95
C HIS A 899 -8.12 -37.04 29.51
N ALA A 900 -6.85 -36.70 29.31
CA ALA A 900 -6.26 -36.58 27.98
C ALA A 900 -6.10 -37.92 27.19
N ARG A 901 -6.21 -39.10 27.83
CA ARG A 901 -6.02 -40.42 27.19
C ARG A 901 -7.30 -41.04 26.59
N PHE A 902 -8.11 -40.25 25.91
CA PHE A 902 -9.22 -40.73 25.07
C PHE A 902 -8.87 -40.54 23.58
N PRO A 903 -9.46 -41.31 22.66
CA PRO A 903 -9.56 -40.90 21.26
C PRO A 903 -10.13 -39.47 21.16
N LEU A 904 -9.68 -38.70 20.17
CA LEU A 904 -9.97 -37.25 20.10
C LEU A 904 -11.48 -36.96 20.03
N ALA A 905 -12.22 -37.71 19.21
CA ALA A 905 -13.67 -37.59 19.06
C ALA A 905 -14.40 -37.87 20.37
N ASP A 906 -14.09 -39.00 21.03
CA ASP A 906 -14.68 -39.37 22.33
C ASP A 906 -14.40 -38.30 23.40
N ARG A 907 -13.17 -37.76 23.40
CA ARG A 907 -12.80 -36.69 24.34
C ARG A 907 -13.65 -35.44 24.13
N GLN A 908 -13.84 -35.02 22.88
CA GLN A 908 -14.65 -33.85 22.56
C GLN A 908 -16.10 -34.06 22.99
N GLN A 909 -16.66 -35.23 22.71
CA GLN A 909 -18.01 -35.57 23.13
C GLN A 909 -18.16 -35.46 24.66
N ILE A 910 -17.22 -36.02 25.42
CA ILE A 910 -17.25 -35.92 26.89
C ILE A 910 -17.09 -34.47 27.37
N GLU A 911 -16.23 -33.66 26.73
CA GLU A 911 -16.07 -32.25 27.06
C GLU A 911 -17.36 -31.44 26.79
N GLU A 912 -18.05 -31.72 25.68
CA GLU A 912 -19.34 -31.12 25.34
C GLU A 912 -20.43 -31.52 26.35
N GLU A 913 -20.54 -32.80 26.68
CA GLU A 913 -21.48 -33.31 27.70
C GLU A 913 -21.23 -32.64 29.07
N ILE A 914 -19.97 -32.45 29.46
CA ILE A 914 -19.61 -31.75 30.70
C ILE A 914 -20.00 -30.27 30.64
N LEU A 915 -19.77 -29.58 29.52
CA LEU A 915 -20.15 -28.18 29.36
C LEU A 915 -21.69 -28.00 29.39
N GLU A 916 -22.44 -28.90 28.76
CA GLU A 916 -23.90 -28.88 28.77
C GLU A 916 -24.48 -29.10 30.16
N LYS A 917 -23.87 -29.98 30.97
CA LYS A 917 -24.35 -30.32 32.33
C LYS A 917 -23.86 -29.35 33.41
N TYR A 918 -22.63 -28.87 33.31
CA TYR A 918 -21.96 -28.14 34.40
C TYR A 918 -21.58 -26.70 34.04
N GLY A 919 -21.80 -26.26 32.79
CA GLY A 919 -21.48 -24.91 32.32
C GLY A 919 -22.47 -23.83 32.78
N LYS A 920 -22.15 -22.55 32.53
CA LYS A 920 -22.91 -21.39 32.99
C LYS A 920 -24.42 -21.46 32.70
N ASP A 921 -24.78 -21.80 31.46
CA ASP A 921 -26.16 -21.82 30.98
C ASP A 921 -26.77 -23.25 30.97
N ALA A 922 -26.21 -24.16 31.77
CA ALA A 922 -26.65 -25.55 31.88
C ALA A 922 -28.10 -25.65 32.40
N ALA A 923 -29.06 -25.81 31.49
CA ALA A 923 -30.48 -25.97 31.81
C ALA A 923 -30.81 -27.33 32.45
N ASN A 924 -29.99 -28.35 32.19
CA ASN A 924 -30.17 -29.73 32.63
C ASN A 924 -29.05 -30.17 33.59
N ARG A 925 -28.66 -29.32 34.54
CA ARG A 925 -27.66 -29.68 35.56
C ARG A 925 -28.15 -30.88 36.38
N PRO A 926 -27.36 -31.95 36.52
CA PRO A 926 -27.80 -33.14 37.23
C PRO A 926 -28.01 -32.85 38.73
N PRO A 927 -29.09 -33.37 39.35
CA PRO A 927 -29.35 -33.16 40.78
C PRO A 927 -28.30 -33.83 41.67
N LYS A 928 -27.65 -34.89 41.17
CA LYS A 928 -26.50 -35.58 41.78
C LYS A 928 -25.51 -35.93 40.68
N GLY A 929 -24.35 -35.28 40.68
CA GLY A 929 -23.32 -35.49 39.68
C GLY A 929 -21.93 -35.65 40.30
N ILE A 930 -21.13 -36.56 39.78
CA ILE A 930 -19.73 -36.75 40.16
C ILE A 930 -18.87 -36.73 38.90
N VAL A 931 -17.96 -35.76 38.81
CA VAL A 931 -16.98 -35.67 37.74
C VAL A 931 -15.59 -35.95 38.29
N ILE A 932 -14.96 -37.03 37.86
CA ILE A 932 -13.56 -37.33 38.16
C ILE A 932 -12.73 -36.97 36.94
N GLY A 933 -11.66 -36.23 37.13
CA GLY A 933 -10.76 -35.94 36.02
C GLY A 933 -9.38 -35.55 36.45
N THR A 934 -8.55 -35.25 35.46
CA THR A 934 -7.19 -34.75 35.69
C THR A 934 -7.15 -33.23 35.51
N GLN A 935 -5.96 -32.66 35.33
CA GLN A 935 -5.73 -31.23 35.07
C GLN A 935 -6.49 -30.70 33.83
N VAL A 936 -7.11 -31.56 33.02
CA VAL A 936 -7.99 -31.12 31.92
C VAL A 936 -9.20 -30.34 32.46
N LEU A 937 -9.71 -30.67 33.65
CA LEU A 937 -10.80 -29.92 34.29
C LEU A 937 -10.35 -28.55 34.85
N GLU A 938 -9.05 -28.40 35.08
CA GLU A 938 -8.46 -27.17 35.63
C GLU A 938 -8.42 -26.06 34.57
N GLN A 939 -8.17 -26.39 33.31
CA GLN A 939 -7.87 -25.40 32.27
C GLN A 939 -9.00 -25.25 31.24
N SER A 940 -9.56 -24.05 31.17
CA SER A 940 -10.43 -23.53 30.09
C SER A 940 -11.79 -24.18 29.81
N LEU A 941 -12.29 -25.01 30.72
CA LEU A 941 -13.71 -25.32 30.79
C LEU A 941 -14.41 -24.32 31.70
N ASP A 942 -15.46 -23.65 31.21
CA ASP A 942 -16.30 -22.74 32.00
C ASP A 942 -17.36 -23.53 32.78
N ILE A 943 -16.89 -24.29 33.77
CA ILE A 943 -17.69 -25.24 34.55
C ILE A 943 -17.77 -24.85 36.03
N ASP A 944 -18.86 -25.28 36.66
CA ASP A 944 -19.18 -25.01 38.05
C ASP A 944 -19.51 -26.28 38.83
N PHE A 945 -18.86 -26.47 39.98
CA PHE A 945 -19.16 -27.53 40.94
C PHE A 945 -19.56 -26.97 42.31
N ASP A 946 -20.40 -27.72 43.02
CA ASP A 946 -20.91 -27.42 44.36
C ASP A 946 -19.92 -27.83 45.45
N LEU A 947 -19.14 -28.89 45.20
CA LEU A 947 -18.08 -29.39 46.08
C LEU A 947 -16.86 -29.78 45.25
N MET A 948 -15.66 -29.52 45.77
CA MET A 948 -14.41 -29.88 45.10
C MET A 948 -13.50 -30.72 45.98
N VAL A 949 -12.96 -31.79 45.39
CA VAL A 949 -11.80 -32.53 45.89
C VAL A 949 -10.65 -32.33 44.92
N SER A 950 -9.47 -32.06 45.45
CA SER A 950 -8.24 -31.98 44.66
C SER A 950 -7.16 -32.79 45.34
N ASP A 951 -6.41 -33.59 44.57
CA ASP A 951 -5.10 -34.04 45.02
C ASP A 951 -4.20 -32.82 45.31
N LEU A 952 -3.31 -32.93 46.28
CA LEU A 952 -2.33 -31.89 46.61
C LEU A 952 -1.51 -31.51 45.37
N ALA A 953 -1.41 -30.22 45.10
CA ALA A 953 -0.69 -29.65 43.96
C ALA A 953 -0.06 -28.31 44.37
N PRO A 954 0.84 -27.74 43.57
CA PRO A 954 1.30 -26.37 43.73
C PRO A 954 0.14 -25.39 43.94
N ILE A 955 0.33 -24.39 44.81
CA ILE A 955 -0.76 -23.54 45.32
C ILE A 955 -1.46 -22.73 44.22
N ASP A 956 -0.73 -22.32 43.19
CA ASP A 956 -1.25 -21.65 42.00
C ASP A 956 -2.23 -22.55 41.22
N LEU A 957 -1.87 -23.81 40.98
CA LEU A 957 -2.74 -24.78 40.33
C LEU A 957 -3.96 -25.12 41.22
N LEU A 958 -3.78 -25.23 42.53
CA LEU A 958 -4.89 -25.42 43.47
C LEU A 958 -5.90 -24.26 43.41
N LEU A 959 -5.42 -23.01 43.37
CA LEU A 959 -6.30 -21.84 43.23
C LEU A 959 -7.04 -21.85 41.88
N GLN A 960 -6.38 -22.31 40.80
CA GLN A 960 -7.01 -22.45 39.49
C GLN A 960 -8.12 -23.50 39.49
N ARG A 961 -7.88 -24.65 40.13
CA ARG A 961 -8.87 -25.70 40.38
C ARG A 961 -10.05 -25.14 41.17
N ILE A 962 -9.78 -24.49 42.30
CA ILE A 962 -10.77 -23.85 43.17
C ILE A 962 -11.60 -22.79 42.42
N GLY A 963 -11.06 -22.18 41.37
CA GLY A 963 -11.80 -21.29 40.47
C GLY A 963 -12.95 -21.94 39.69
N ARG A 964 -13.18 -23.26 39.83
CA ARG A 964 -14.37 -23.98 39.33
C ARG A 964 -15.38 -24.30 40.45
N LEU A 965 -15.01 -24.11 41.71
CA LEU A 965 -15.91 -24.24 42.85
C LEU A 965 -16.79 -22.98 42.93
N HIS A 966 -18.10 -23.17 42.87
CA HIS A 966 -19.09 -22.08 42.95
C HIS A 966 -18.84 -20.92 41.96
N ARG A 967 -18.39 -21.25 40.75
CA ARG A 967 -17.91 -20.29 39.76
C ARG A 967 -18.99 -19.32 39.27
N HIS A 968 -20.23 -19.79 39.18
CA HIS A 968 -21.40 -19.04 38.75
C HIS A 968 -22.36 -18.84 39.92
N ASP A 969 -23.01 -17.67 39.97
CA ASP A 969 -24.05 -17.43 40.95
C ASP A 969 -25.30 -18.25 40.59
N ARG A 970 -25.72 -19.13 41.50
CA ARG A 970 -26.68 -20.21 41.24
C ARG A 970 -27.65 -20.33 42.41
N ALA A 971 -28.94 -20.19 42.12
CA ALA A 971 -30.01 -20.31 43.10
C ALA A 971 -30.42 -21.78 43.37
N ASP A 972 -29.98 -22.71 42.51
CA ASP A 972 -30.35 -24.12 42.50
C ASP A 972 -29.38 -25.03 43.31
N ARG A 973 -28.45 -24.45 44.09
CA ARG A 973 -27.52 -25.24 44.91
C ARG A 973 -28.25 -25.94 46.06
N PRO A 974 -27.92 -27.22 46.35
CA PRO A 974 -28.48 -27.91 47.51
C PRO A 974 -28.08 -27.24 48.83
N ASP A 975 -28.94 -27.32 49.84
CA ASP A 975 -28.70 -26.74 51.18
C ASP A 975 -27.34 -27.13 51.78
N ALA A 976 -26.92 -28.38 51.55
CA ALA A 976 -25.63 -28.92 52.03
C ALA A 976 -24.39 -28.30 51.36
N HIS A 977 -24.57 -27.53 50.27
CA HIS A 977 -23.50 -26.96 49.45
C HIS A 977 -23.74 -25.47 49.15
N THR A 978 -24.42 -24.76 50.06
CA THR A 978 -24.61 -23.29 50.01
C THR A 978 -23.30 -22.54 50.21
N GLU A 979 -22.43 -23.05 51.08
CA GLU A 979 -21.06 -22.56 51.27
C GLU A 979 -20.08 -23.32 50.37
N PRO A 980 -19.04 -22.68 49.81
CA PRO A 980 -18.04 -23.34 48.98
C PRO A 980 -17.02 -24.10 49.83
N HIS A 981 -17.01 -25.43 49.69
CA HIS A 981 -16.06 -26.32 50.36
C HIS A 981 -15.07 -26.95 49.38
N VAL A 982 -13.78 -26.90 49.72
CA VAL A 982 -12.71 -27.63 49.02
C VAL A 982 -12.03 -28.61 49.96
N PHE A 983 -11.84 -29.85 49.50
CA PHE A 983 -11.12 -30.90 50.19
C PHE A 983 -9.79 -31.17 49.49
N ILE A 984 -8.68 -31.00 50.20
CA ILE A 984 -7.34 -31.29 49.69
C ILE A 984 -6.96 -32.71 50.13
N ASN A 985 -6.91 -33.62 49.16
CA ASN A 985 -6.45 -34.98 49.35
C ASN A 985 -4.92 -35.04 49.39
N TYR A 986 -4.37 -35.52 50.49
CA TYR A 986 -2.92 -35.72 50.65
C TYR A 986 -2.60 -37.12 51.15
N GLU A 987 -1.43 -37.61 50.73
CA GLU A 987 -0.96 -38.95 51.05
C GLU A 987 0.24 -38.90 52.00
N LEU A 988 0.30 -39.90 52.87
CA LEU A 988 1.39 -40.09 53.81
C LEU A 988 2.14 -41.36 53.44
N ASP A 989 3.46 -41.34 53.58
CA ASP A 989 4.29 -42.53 53.44
C ASP A 989 4.22 -43.42 54.69
N GLU A 990 4.91 -44.56 54.66
CA GLU A 990 4.98 -45.49 55.79
C GLU A 990 5.56 -44.85 57.07
N ARG A 991 6.26 -43.71 56.94
CA ARG A 991 6.83 -42.92 58.04
C ARG A 991 5.94 -41.76 58.47
N LYS A 992 4.71 -41.67 57.96
CA LYS A 992 3.75 -40.57 58.19
C LYS A 992 4.26 -39.21 57.70
N GLN A 993 5.18 -39.17 56.75
CA GLN A 993 5.59 -37.94 56.08
C GLN A 993 4.74 -37.74 54.82
N LEU A 994 4.53 -36.49 54.44
CA LEU A 994 3.89 -36.14 53.17
C LEU A 994 4.63 -36.85 52.04
N ARG A 995 3.92 -37.72 51.34
CA ARG A 995 4.49 -38.51 50.25
C ARG A 995 4.45 -37.67 48.98
N ILE A 996 5.52 -36.92 48.74
CA ILE A 996 5.66 -36.05 47.57
C ILE A 996 6.60 -36.72 46.56
N GLY A 997 6.18 -36.88 45.30
CA GLY A 997 7.13 -37.15 44.20
C GLY A 997 7.21 -38.56 43.59
N LYS A 998 6.37 -39.55 43.96
CA LYS A 998 6.35 -40.83 43.21
C LYS A 998 5.75 -40.70 41.81
N ASP A 999 4.81 -39.78 41.63
CA ASP A 999 4.08 -39.59 40.38
C ASP A 999 4.90 -38.86 39.29
N ARG A 1000 6.14 -38.42 39.59
CA ARG A 1000 7.04 -37.63 38.73
C ARG A 1000 6.42 -36.34 38.12
N PHE A 1001 5.19 -36.00 38.48
CA PHE A 1001 4.42 -34.96 37.78
C PHE A 1001 4.73 -33.54 38.27
N TYR A 1002 4.89 -33.36 39.60
CA TYR A 1002 5.33 -32.10 40.19
C TYR A 1002 6.67 -32.26 40.92
N THR A 1003 7.47 -31.19 40.95
CA THR A 1003 8.76 -31.18 41.64
C THR A 1003 8.53 -31.33 43.14
N PRO A 1004 9.13 -32.30 43.85
CA PRO A 1004 8.76 -32.61 45.24
C PRO A 1004 9.00 -31.50 46.28
N TYR A 1005 9.78 -30.50 45.92
CA TYR A 1005 10.04 -29.32 46.75
C TYR A 1005 8.94 -28.26 46.67
N ILE A 1006 8.21 -28.22 45.55
CA ILE A 1006 7.06 -27.35 45.29
C ILE A 1006 5.81 -28.06 45.79
#